data_AF-A0A0L0WF86-F1
#
_entry.id   AF-A0A0L0WF86-F1
#
_cell.length_a   1.000
_cell.length_b   1.000
_cell.length_c   1.000
_cell.angle_alpha   90.00
_cell.angle_beta   90.00
_cell.angle_gamma   90.00
#
_symmetry.space_group_name_H-M   'P 1'
#
loop_
_entity.id
_entity.type
_entity.pdbx_description
1 polymer ?
#
loop_
_entity_poly.entity_id
_entity_poly.type
_entity_poly.pdbx_seq_one_letter_code
_entity_poly.pdbx_strand_id
1 'polypeptide(L)'
;MIENSNVNNELIFSLDIGTRTIIGIVGVKENENFRIIASDIIEHEKRAMYDGQIHDINSVTNVVRRVKESLESKVGTTLNKVCIAAAGRSLETCRTSTTIDVDITREIDIRTIRSAEMEAIQDTQEKLDKDLEKQDQRVRYYCVGYTVVNYYLDDVLIENLEGHRGSNITIDVLATFLPYTVVNSLHTVMDRVGLEVKNMTLEPMAAINVAIKKNLRLLNLALVDIGAGTSDIAITRDGSICAYAMASIAGDEITEKISKVFLLDYDVAEKLKIELNIKDIHEFEDIVGIKYEMTTEEILNKIDDTIRLLAKEISEKILELNEKSPSAIFLIGGGSQIPRLDDYIAEFLELQKERVVVRDTSIIENVEGITDNIKGSNAITPIGIATISMGDNYDNFIEVTVNNEKLKMFNTNSYRVMDALLLIGYNPRKLIAKRGEELIYYFNDERKVSIGEIGDPAKIYVNGEIKDLEYELKNRDIVKIEDAIKGSKPKIRIRDVVDMDKKLYVNEKEYNFIEKVIVNNRLVDGNYLIRDNDQVKVEQIITLEDLFNKLNLDINKYICYKDNIKINSSYILNKDDKIFYEKIDKGSNQREKERNNKSKEKTISLNVNGEKITISYKKNRLNFIDIFKYINFDLSKPKGSLVLRLNGLRAEYLQPLNEGDNIEIYWEK
;
A
#
# COMPACT_ATOMS: atom_id res chain seq x y z
N MET A 1 11.13 -52.82 11.99
CA MET A 1 11.44 -52.77 10.54
C MET A 1 10.21 -52.22 9.86
N ILE A 2 10.25 -50.98 9.41
CA ILE A 2 9.15 -50.35 8.67
C ILE A 2 9.35 -50.75 7.20
N GLU A 3 8.32 -51.38 6.62
CA GLU A 3 8.33 -51.84 5.23
C GLU A 3 8.36 -50.65 4.25
N ASN A 4 9.15 -50.82 3.20
CA ASN A 4 9.33 -49.91 2.08
C ASN A 4 7.99 -49.63 1.36
N SER A 5 7.42 -48.45 1.61
CA SER A 5 6.58 -47.77 0.63
C SER A 5 7.33 -46.55 0.09
N ASN A 6 7.70 -46.63 -1.19
CA ASN A 6 8.29 -45.55 -1.98
C ASN A 6 7.37 -44.30 -2.00
N VAL A 7 7.59 -43.39 -1.07
CA VAL A 7 7.56 -41.94 -1.30
C VAL A 7 8.69 -41.39 -0.46
N ASN A 8 9.61 -40.65 -1.08
CA ASN A 8 10.71 -39.98 -0.40
C ASN A 8 10.13 -38.79 0.38
N ASN A 9 9.33 -39.06 1.43
CA ASN A 9 8.73 -38.02 2.25
C ASN A 9 9.85 -37.32 3.01
N GLU A 10 10.10 -36.07 2.65
CA GLU A 10 11.08 -35.22 3.31
C GLU A 10 10.74 -35.14 4.81
N LEU A 11 11.70 -35.51 5.67
CA LEU A 11 11.54 -35.39 7.11
C LEU A 11 11.48 -33.92 7.49
N ILE A 12 10.46 -33.56 8.26
CA ILE A 12 10.33 -32.23 8.86
C ILE A 12 10.80 -32.37 10.30
N PHE A 13 11.86 -31.64 10.64
CA PHE A 13 12.35 -31.51 12.00
C PHE A 13 12.08 -30.10 12.49
N SER A 14 11.29 -29.95 13.56
CA SER A 14 11.10 -28.68 14.26
C SER A 14 11.78 -28.69 15.63
N LEU A 15 12.29 -27.52 16.03
CA LEU A 15 12.79 -27.24 17.35
C LEU A 15 12.10 -25.99 17.90
N ASP A 16 11.51 -26.13 19.08
CA ASP A 16 11.13 -25.03 19.94
C ASP A 16 12.21 -24.86 21.01
N ILE A 17 12.87 -23.70 21.02
CA ILE A 17 14.02 -23.41 21.88
C ILE A 17 13.54 -22.52 23.03
N GLY A 18 12.82 -23.12 23.96
CA GLY A 18 12.25 -22.43 25.11
C GLY A 18 13.28 -22.10 26.19
N THR A 19 12.89 -21.19 27.08
CA THR A 19 13.72 -20.73 28.21
C THR A 19 14.15 -21.87 29.14
N ARG A 20 13.28 -22.87 29.37
CA ARG A 20 13.52 -24.00 30.28
C ARG A 20 13.83 -25.31 29.57
N THR A 21 13.11 -25.59 28.48
CA THR A 21 13.20 -26.84 27.71
C THR A 21 13.42 -26.54 26.24
N ILE A 22 14.08 -27.48 25.55
CA ILE A 22 14.07 -27.56 24.10
C ILE A 22 13.22 -28.76 23.70
N ILE A 23 12.20 -28.51 22.89
CA ILE A 23 11.29 -29.54 22.37
C ILE A 23 11.60 -29.77 20.91
N GLY A 24 11.93 -31.01 20.55
CA GLY A 24 12.15 -31.40 19.16
C GLY A 24 11.10 -32.37 18.67
N ILE A 25 10.57 -32.11 17.48
CA ILE A 25 9.57 -32.98 16.82
C ILE A 25 10.06 -33.30 15.42
N VAL A 26 10.01 -34.59 15.06
CA VAL A 26 10.24 -35.06 13.70
C VAL A 26 8.95 -35.70 13.18
N GLY A 27 8.55 -35.31 11.97
CA GLY A 27 7.37 -35.86 11.31
C GLY A 27 7.51 -35.90 9.80
N VAL A 28 6.48 -36.42 9.16
CA VAL A 28 6.34 -36.50 7.69
C VAL A 28 5.03 -35.86 7.25
N LYS A 29 5.05 -35.18 6.10
CA LYS A 29 3.84 -34.70 5.43
C LYS A 29 3.19 -35.86 4.69
N GLU A 30 1.92 -36.11 4.98
CA GLU A 30 1.07 -37.11 4.32
C GLU A 30 -0.18 -36.41 3.79
N ASN A 31 -0.13 -35.96 2.54
CA ASN A 31 -1.13 -35.06 1.95
C ASN A 31 -1.22 -33.74 2.76
N GLU A 32 -2.39 -33.47 3.35
CA GLU A 32 -2.65 -32.33 4.23
C GLU A 32 -2.37 -32.64 5.71
N ASN A 33 -2.04 -33.89 6.06
CA ASN A 33 -1.78 -34.31 7.43
C ASN A 33 -0.28 -34.28 7.76
N PHE A 34 0.04 -33.97 9.02
CA PHE A 34 1.36 -34.08 9.60
C PHE A 34 1.42 -35.28 10.54
N ARG A 35 2.22 -36.30 10.20
CA ARG A 35 2.39 -37.46 11.08
C ARG A 35 3.70 -37.36 11.85
N ILE A 36 3.59 -37.19 13.17
CA ILE A 36 4.73 -37.20 14.08
C ILE A 36 5.28 -38.63 14.15
N ILE A 37 6.59 -38.77 13.94
CA ILE A 37 7.31 -40.05 14.01
C ILE A 37 8.24 -40.14 15.21
N ALA A 38 8.74 -39.01 15.71
CA ALA A 38 9.57 -38.94 16.90
C ALA A 38 9.42 -37.57 17.58
N SER A 39 9.51 -37.55 18.90
CA SER A 39 9.59 -36.33 19.69
C SER A 39 10.55 -36.52 20.85
N ASP A 40 11.15 -35.44 21.33
CA ASP A 40 11.95 -35.43 22.56
C ASP A 40 11.92 -34.07 23.24
N ILE A 41 12.04 -34.07 24.56
CA ILE A 41 12.05 -32.86 25.38
C ILE A 41 13.28 -32.95 26.28
N ILE A 42 14.16 -31.95 26.22
CA ILE A 42 15.35 -31.90 27.06
C ILE A 42 15.40 -30.54 27.77
N GLU A 43 15.55 -30.58 29.09
CA GLU A 43 15.73 -29.39 29.92
C GLU A 43 17.16 -28.84 29.81
N HIS A 44 17.29 -27.52 29.92
CA HIS A 44 18.60 -26.90 30.08
C HIS A 44 19.20 -27.25 31.44
N GLU A 45 20.50 -27.59 31.47
CA GLU A 45 21.24 -27.88 32.72
C GLU A 45 21.36 -26.67 33.64
N LYS A 46 21.26 -25.46 33.08
CA LYS A 46 21.28 -24.17 33.76
C LYS A 46 20.44 -23.16 32.97
N ARG A 47 20.09 -22.03 33.59
CA ARG A 47 19.43 -20.92 32.90
C ARG A 47 20.36 -20.33 31.83
N ALA A 48 20.21 -20.78 30.59
CA ALA A 48 20.99 -20.37 29.43
C ALA A 48 20.27 -19.33 28.54
N MET A 49 18.97 -19.20 28.78
CA MET A 49 18.07 -18.30 28.09
C MET A 49 17.36 -17.40 29.11
N TYR A 50 17.12 -16.15 28.73
CA TYR A 50 16.39 -15.18 29.56
C TYR A 50 15.37 -14.46 28.69
N ASP A 51 14.12 -14.55 29.11
CA ASP A 51 12.94 -14.05 28.40
C ASP A 51 13.05 -14.36 26.89
N GLY A 52 13.25 -15.63 26.53
CA GLY A 52 13.31 -16.07 25.12
C GLY A 52 14.61 -15.76 24.35
N GLN A 53 15.57 -15.01 24.91
CA GLN A 53 16.86 -14.74 24.26
C GLN A 53 17.96 -15.69 24.71
N ILE A 54 18.86 -16.04 23.79
CA ILE A 54 20.02 -16.87 24.08
C ILE A 54 21.12 -16.00 24.71
N HIS A 55 21.42 -16.24 26.00
CA HIS A 55 22.52 -15.59 26.70
C HIS A 55 23.81 -16.44 26.66
N ASP A 56 23.68 -17.77 26.67
CA ASP A 56 24.80 -18.70 26.55
C ASP A 56 24.63 -19.62 25.33
N ILE A 57 25.20 -19.20 24.20
CA ILE A 57 25.16 -19.95 22.93
C ILE A 57 25.71 -21.37 23.12
N ASN A 58 26.77 -21.57 23.91
CA ASN A 58 27.39 -22.89 24.07
C ASN A 58 26.47 -23.85 24.83
N SER A 59 25.82 -23.36 25.89
CA SER A 59 24.88 -24.15 26.67
C SER A 59 23.69 -24.60 25.81
N VAL A 60 23.08 -23.67 25.06
CA VAL A 60 21.97 -24.00 24.15
C VAL A 60 22.41 -24.95 23.03
N THR A 61 23.60 -24.74 22.45
CA THR A 61 24.19 -25.64 21.43
C THR A 61 24.29 -27.08 21.94
N ASN A 62 24.68 -27.27 23.19
CA ASN A 62 24.81 -28.61 23.78
C ASN A 62 23.46 -29.31 23.95
N VAL A 63 22.44 -28.57 24.39
CA VAL A 63 21.08 -29.11 24.55
C VAL A 63 20.47 -29.45 23.19
N VAL A 64 20.57 -28.54 22.21
CA VAL A 64 20.10 -28.78 20.82
C VAL A 64 20.79 -30.02 20.22
N ARG A 65 22.11 -30.17 20.44
CA ARG A 65 22.84 -31.37 19.98
C ARG A 65 22.27 -32.65 20.60
N ARG A 66 22.00 -32.67 21.90
CA ARG A 66 21.42 -33.83 22.58
C ARG A 66 20.02 -34.16 22.04
N VAL A 67 19.18 -33.15 21.79
CA VAL A 67 17.85 -33.34 21.19
C VAL A 67 17.99 -33.93 19.78
N LYS A 68 18.88 -33.36 18.96
CA LYS A 68 19.18 -33.88 17.62
C LYS A 68 19.62 -35.34 17.66
N GLU A 69 20.64 -35.67 18.45
CA GLU A 69 21.18 -37.04 18.56
C GLU A 69 20.12 -38.05 19.03
N SER A 70 19.28 -37.66 20.00
CA SER A 70 18.16 -38.47 20.47
C SER A 70 17.14 -38.74 19.37
N LEU A 71 16.75 -37.70 18.62
CA LEU A 71 15.80 -37.83 17.52
C LEU A 71 16.38 -38.63 16.35
N GLU A 72 17.62 -38.39 15.94
CA GLU A 72 18.34 -39.15 14.92
C GLU A 72 18.40 -40.65 15.25
N SER A 73 18.62 -40.99 16.53
CA SER A 73 18.57 -42.36 17.02
C SER A 73 17.17 -42.98 16.89
N LYS A 74 16.10 -42.22 17.18
CA LYS A 74 14.71 -42.68 17.06
C LYS A 74 14.28 -42.87 15.60
N VAL A 75 14.72 -41.99 14.68
CA VAL A 75 14.32 -42.03 13.26
C VAL A 75 15.28 -42.83 12.36
N GLY A 76 16.50 -43.11 12.82
CA GLY A 76 17.49 -43.90 12.10
C GLY A 76 18.16 -43.20 10.92
N THR A 77 18.16 -41.86 10.89
CA THR A 77 18.80 -41.04 9.85
C THR A 77 19.28 -39.71 10.40
N THR A 78 20.22 -39.07 9.72
CA THR A 78 20.77 -37.76 10.10
C THR A 78 19.80 -36.63 9.76
N LEU A 79 19.58 -35.73 10.72
CA LEU A 79 18.80 -34.52 10.55
C LEU A 79 19.75 -33.37 10.17
N ASN A 80 19.62 -32.88 8.94
CA ASN A 80 20.46 -31.80 8.41
C ASN A 80 19.75 -30.46 8.33
N LYS A 81 18.41 -30.47 8.33
CA LYS A 81 17.56 -29.29 8.21
C LYS A 81 16.65 -29.17 9.42
N VAL A 82 16.36 -27.95 9.86
CA VAL A 82 15.51 -27.69 11.04
C VAL A 82 14.61 -26.48 10.86
N CYS A 83 13.39 -26.57 11.36
CA CYS A 83 12.46 -25.45 11.47
C CYS A 83 12.47 -24.96 12.92
N ILE A 84 12.59 -23.65 13.14
CA ILE A 84 12.67 -23.05 14.47
C ILE A 84 11.67 -21.92 14.61
N ALA A 85 11.42 -21.51 15.85
CA ALA A 85 10.78 -20.23 16.13
C ALA A 85 11.70 -19.33 16.94
N ALA A 86 11.54 -18.03 16.74
CA ALA A 86 12.10 -17.02 17.61
C ALA A 86 11.05 -16.62 18.65
N ALA A 87 11.44 -16.65 19.91
CA ALA A 87 10.68 -16.09 21.01
C ALA A 87 10.60 -14.57 20.91
N GLY A 88 9.51 -14.00 21.43
CA GLY A 88 9.06 -12.65 21.14
C GLY A 88 9.75 -11.49 21.88
N ARG A 89 10.87 -11.67 22.60
CA ARG A 89 11.43 -10.57 23.40
C ARG A 89 11.96 -9.47 22.53
N SER A 90 11.46 -8.26 22.82
CA SER A 90 11.69 -7.06 22.03
C SER A 90 11.08 -7.17 20.63
N LEU A 91 10.00 -7.94 20.46
CA LEU A 91 9.13 -7.75 19.30
C LEU A 91 8.56 -6.34 19.38
N GLU A 92 8.92 -5.53 18.39
CA GLU A 92 8.34 -4.22 18.21
C GLU A 92 7.29 -4.36 17.11
N THR A 93 6.03 -4.23 17.48
CA THR A 93 4.94 -4.18 16.51
C THR A 93 4.52 -2.72 16.35
N CYS A 94 4.74 -2.18 15.17
CA CYS A 94 4.45 -0.79 14.86
C CYS A 94 3.35 -0.70 13.81
N ARG A 95 2.34 0.11 14.10
CA ARG A 95 1.32 0.50 13.13
C ARG A 95 1.63 1.90 12.60
N THR A 96 1.68 2.02 11.28
CA THR A 96 1.88 3.29 10.59
C THR A 96 0.88 3.40 9.45
N SER A 97 0.42 4.63 9.21
CA SER A 97 -0.37 4.99 8.05
C SER A 97 0.47 5.93 7.21
N THR A 98 0.72 5.57 5.96
CA THR A 98 1.54 6.36 5.04
C THR A 98 0.72 6.72 3.82
N THR A 99 0.68 8.01 3.51
CA THR A 99 -0.02 8.57 2.33
C THR A 99 0.98 8.90 1.24
N ILE A 100 0.67 8.47 0.02
CA ILE A 100 1.54 8.60 -1.15
C ILE A 100 0.73 9.18 -2.29
N ASP A 101 1.25 10.27 -2.88
CA ASP A 101 0.65 10.90 -4.04
C ASP A 101 0.83 10.04 -5.29
N VAL A 102 -0.24 9.86 -6.04
CA VAL A 102 -0.26 9.12 -7.31
C VAL A 102 -0.79 10.02 -8.43
N ASP A 103 -0.39 9.70 -9.66
CA ASP A 103 -0.87 10.45 -10.83
C ASP A 103 -2.34 10.09 -11.12
N ILE A 104 -3.25 11.02 -10.83
CA ILE A 104 -4.70 10.89 -11.07
C ILE A 104 -5.06 10.54 -12.52
N THR A 105 -4.16 10.82 -13.48
CA THR A 105 -4.39 10.51 -14.88
C THR A 105 -4.06 9.07 -15.24
N ARG A 106 -3.44 8.30 -14.32
CA ARG A 106 -3.01 6.92 -14.52
C ARG A 106 -3.80 5.97 -13.63
N GLU A 107 -4.05 4.77 -14.16
CA GLU A 107 -4.53 3.65 -13.34
C GLU A 107 -3.44 3.17 -12.39
N ILE A 108 -3.84 2.91 -11.16
CA ILE A 108 -3.01 2.33 -10.13
C ILE A 108 -2.75 0.88 -10.52
N ASP A 109 -1.52 0.59 -10.90
CA ASP A 109 -1.06 -0.76 -11.19
C ASP A 109 -0.49 -1.43 -9.94
N ILE A 110 -0.34 -2.75 -9.99
CA ILE A 110 0.21 -3.53 -8.89
C ILE A 110 1.59 -3.04 -8.43
N ARG A 111 2.42 -2.53 -9.36
CA ARG A 111 3.75 -1.98 -9.04
C ARG A 111 3.64 -0.72 -8.17
N THR A 112 2.68 0.15 -8.46
CA THR A 112 2.40 1.35 -7.68
C THR A 112 1.95 0.96 -6.27
N ILE A 113 1.05 -0.02 -6.15
CA ILE A 113 0.59 -0.55 -4.86
C ILE A 113 1.77 -1.10 -4.04
N ARG A 114 2.62 -1.93 -4.65
CA ARG A 114 3.80 -2.50 -3.97
C ARG A 114 4.83 -1.46 -3.57
N SER A 115 5.08 -0.47 -4.43
CA SER A 115 5.98 0.64 -4.08
C SER A 115 5.42 1.44 -2.90
N ALA A 116 4.10 1.57 -2.82
CA ALA A 116 3.42 2.26 -1.73
C ALA A 116 3.49 1.48 -0.42
N GLU A 117 3.26 0.16 -0.45
CA GLU A 117 3.42 -0.72 0.71
C GLU A 117 4.86 -0.68 1.23
N MET A 118 5.82 -0.72 0.31
CA MET A 118 7.24 -0.63 0.61
C MET A 118 7.60 0.66 1.33
N GLU A 119 7.09 1.80 0.87
CA GLU A 119 7.28 3.11 1.52
C GLU A 119 6.64 3.14 2.92
N ALA A 120 5.44 2.56 3.10
CA ALA A 120 4.80 2.45 4.41
C ALA A 120 5.58 1.59 5.42
N ILE A 121 6.21 0.49 4.97
CA ILE A 121 7.06 -0.34 5.82
C ILE A 121 8.35 0.42 6.21
N GLN A 122 8.96 1.14 5.27
CA GLN A 122 10.14 1.96 5.54
C GLN A 122 9.84 3.08 6.53
N ASP A 123 8.73 3.80 6.35
CA ASP A 123 8.27 4.82 7.31
C ASP A 123 8.05 4.23 8.70
N THR A 124 7.56 2.98 8.77
CA THR A 124 7.39 2.27 10.03
C THR A 124 8.72 1.94 10.70
N GLN A 125 9.71 1.45 9.94
CA GLN A 125 11.06 1.21 10.45
C GLN A 125 11.72 2.51 10.91
N GLU A 126 11.62 3.60 10.13
CA GLU A 126 12.18 4.90 10.52
C GLU A 126 11.55 5.44 11.81
N LYS A 127 10.24 5.26 11.98
CA LYS A 127 9.53 5.67 13.19
C LYS A 127 10.02 4.87 14.39
N LEU A 128 10.17 3.55 14.24
CA LEU A 128 10.72 2.68 15.26
C LEU A 128 12.16 3.09 15.63
N ASP A 129 13.03 3.28 14.63
CA ASP A 129 14.42 3.70 14.86
C ASP A 129 14.50 5.03 15.62
N LYS A 130 13.68 6.02 15.26
CA LYS A 130 13.60 7.31 15.96
C LYS A 130 13.12 7.17 17.39
N ASP A 131 12.19 6.25 17.67
CA ASP A 131 11.68 6.02 19.02
C ASP A 131 12.70 5.27 19.90
N LEU A 132 13.49 4.37 19.31
CA LEU A 132 14.59 3.65 19.97
C LEU A 132 15.84 4.53 20.20
N GLU A 133 16.16 5.43 19.26
CA GLU A 133 17.24 6.42 19.43
C GLU A 133 16.98 7.35 20.62
N LYS A 134 15.73 7.75 20.84
CA LYS A 134 15.33 8.54 22.03
C LYS A 134 15.55 7.78 23.35
N GLN A 135 15.66 6.44 23.30
CA GLN A 135 15.87 5.57 24.45
C GLN A 135 17.35 5.14 24.62
N ASP A 136 18.28 5.73 23.85
CA ASP A 136 19.73 5.40 23.83
C ASP A 136 20.02 3.92 23.46
N GLN A 137 19.09 3.27 22.77
CA GLN A 137 19.22 1.89 22.31
C GLN A 137 19.61 1.87 20.82
N ARG A 138 20.91 1.72 20.53
CA ARG A 138 21.42 1.48 19.17
C ARG A 138 21.30 0.01 18.76
N VAL A 139 20.09 -0.55 18.89
CA VAL A 139 19.80 -1.94 18.50
C VAL A 139 19.22 -1.92 17.09
N ARG A 140 19.83 -2.69 16.18
CA ARG A 140 19.30 -2.85 14.82
C ARG A 140 18.16 -3.87 14.83
N TYR A 141 17.02 -3.46 14.31
CA TYR A 141 15.84 -4.31 14.15
C TYR A 141 15.73 -4.85 12.73
N TYR A 142 15.06 -5.98 12.59
CA TYR A 142 14.80 -6.67 11.33
C TYR A 142 13.29 -6.86 11.20
N CYS A 143 12.69 -6.38 10.11
CA CYS A 143 11.28 -6.62 9.82
C CYS A 143 11.08 -8.11 9.54
N VAL A 144 10.34 -8.80 10.40
CA VAL A 144 10.08 -10.25 10.30
C VAL A 144 8.71 -10.55 9.71
N GLY A 145 7.89 -9.52 9.52
CA GLY A 145 6.59 -9.66 8.87
C GLY A 145 5.83 -8.35 8.89
N TYR A 146 4.91 -8.21 7.95
CA TYR A 146 3.96 -7.11 7.91
C TYR A 146 2.62 -7.58 7.35
N THR A 147 1.56 -6.87 7.73
CA THR A 147 0.21 -7.04 7.20
C THR A 147 -0.33 -5.68 6.82
N VAL A 148 -0.88 -5.58 5.62
CA VAL A 148 -1.69 -4.41 5.25
C VAL A 148 -3.06 -4.55 5.91
N VAL A 149 -3.40 -3.59 6.77
CA VAL A 149 -4.67 -3.58 7.50
C VAL A 149 -5.77 -2.99 6.63
N ASN A 150 -5.51 -1.86 5.96
CA ASN A 150 -6.46 -1.15 5.12
C ASN A 150 -5.75 -0.42 3.97
N TYR A 151 -6.46 -0.26 2.86
CA TYR A 151 -6.13 0.71 1.83
C TYR A 151 -7.15 1.84 1.83
N TYR A 152 -6.70 3.05 1.52
CA TYR A 152 -7.57 4.18 1.25
C TYR A 152 -7.15 4.83 -0.08
N LEU A 153 -8.15 5.25 -0.86
CA LEU A 153 -7.98 6.03 -2.07
C LEU A 153 -8.69 7.37 -1.87
N ASP A 154 -7.96 8.48 -1.94
CA ASP A 154 -8.51 9.82 -1.67
C ASP A 154 -9.28 9.88 -0.33
N ASP A 155 -8.67 9.32 0.72
CA ASP A 155 -9.21 9.18 2.08
C ASP A 155 -10.44 8.26 2.23
N VAL A 156 -10.83 7.54 1.17
CA VAL A 156 -11.94 6.58 1.20
C VAL A 156 -11.42 5.15 1.32
N LEU A 157 -11.90 4.40 2.31
CA LEU A 157 -11.56 2.99 2.53
C LEU A 157 -11.92 2.15 1.29
N ILE A 158 -10.97 1.35 0.82
CA ILE A 158 -11.12 0.48 -0.34
C ILE A 158 -10.46 -0.88 -0.10
N GLU A 159 -11.05 -1.94 -0.65
CA GLU A 159 -10.51 -3.30 -0.49
C GLU A 159 -9.36 -3.58 -1.46
N ASN A 160 -9.45 -3.07 -2.70
CA ASN A 160 -8.42 -3.24 -3.72
C ASN A 160 -8.19 -1.92 -4.49
N LEU A 161 -6.93 -1.53 -4.61
CA LEU A 161 -6.50 -0.32 -5.33
C LEU A 161 -6.29 -0.55 -6.83
N GLU A 162 -6.11 -1.81 -7.26
CA GLU A 162 -5.71 -2.11 -8.64
C GLU A 162 -6.78 -1.67 -9.65
N GLY A 163 -6.35 -0.92 -10.66
CA GLY A 163 -7.21 -0.38 -11.72
C GLY A 163 -7.97 0.90 -11.36
N HIS A 164 -7.92 1.34 -10.09
CA HIS A 164 -8.50 2.62 -9.70
C HIS A 164 -7.64 3.81 -10.17
N ARG A 165 -8.24 5.00 -10.17
CA ARG A 165 -7.54 6.28 -10.38
C ARG A 165 -7.90 7.20 -9.22
N GLY A 166 -6.91 7.88 -8.66
CA GLY A 166 -7.09 8.82 -7.55
C GLY A 166 -5.88 9.72 -7.42
N SER A 167 -5.91 10.63 -6.46
CA SER A 167 -4.81 11.58 -6.22
C SER A 167 -3.82 11.07 -5.19
N ASN A 168 -4.30 10.35 -4.16
CA ASN A 168 -3.46 9.76 -3.14
C ASN A 168 -3.93 8.35 -2.74
N ILE A 169 -2.96 7.55 -2.33
CA ILE A 169 -3.16 6.24 -1.72
C ILE A 169 -2.65 6.33 -0.29
N THR A 170 -3.45 5.92 0.68
CA THR A 170 -3.00 5.74 2.06
C THR A 170 -3.00 4.26 2.41
N ILE A 171 -1.89 3.76 2.96
CA ILE A 171 -1.74 2.36 3.35
C ILE A 171 -1.52 2.29 4.86
N ASP A 172 -2.41 1.57 5.54
CA ASP A 172 -2.24 1.20 6.94
C ASP A 172 -1.47 -0.11 7.01
N VAL A 173 -0.23 -0.07 7.50
CA VAL A 173 0.59 -1.26 7.70
C VAL A 173 0.78 -1.53 9.18
N LEU A 174 0.65 -2.80 9.55
CA LEU A 174 1.13 -3.35 10.80
C LEU A 174 2.40 -4.14 10.52
N ALA A 175 3.57 -3.63 10.91
CA ALA A 175 4.84 -4.33 10.74
C ALA A 175 5.39 -4.77 12.10
N THR A 176 6.04 -5.93 12.11
CA THR A 176 6.62 -6.56 13.30
C THR A 176 8.12 -6.74 13.08
N PHE A 177 8.89 -6.35 14.10
CA PHE A 177 10.34 -6.30 14.03
C PHE A 177 10.98 -7.09 15.17
N LEU A 178 12.07 -7.81 14.87
CA LEU A 178 12.91 -8.49 15.86
C LEU A 178 14.33 -7.90 15.91
N PRO A 179 15.00 -7.87 17.08
CA PRO A 179 16.40 -7.49 17.15
C PRO A 179 17.29 -8.43 16.34
N TYR A 180 18.22 -7.87 15.58
CA TYR A 180 19.18 -8.65 14.78
C TYR A 180 19.99 -9.65 15.61
N THR A 181 20.29 -9.32 16.87
CA THR A 181 21.04 -10.18 17.79
C THR A 181 20.32 -11.49 18.09
N VAL A 182 18.98 -11.48 18.18
CA VAL A 182 18.17 -12.68 18.45
C VAL A 182 18.27 -13.64 17.27
N VAL A 183 18.01 -13.14 16.06
CA VAL A 183 18.09 -13.92 14.81
C VAL A 183 19.49 -14.50 14.63
N ASN A 184 20.53 -13.69 14.80
CA ASN A 184 21.91 -14.12 14.62
C ASN A 184 22.34 -15.18 15.67
N SER A 185 21.85 -15.07 16.91
CA SER A 185 22.15 -16.05 17.96
C SER A 185 21.55 -17.41 17.65
N LEU A 186 20.30 -17.46 17.20
CA LEU A 186 19.63 -18.71 16.77
C LEU A 186 20.41 -19.38 15.63
N HIS A 187 20.74 -18.63 14.57
CA HIS A 187 21.56 -19.17 13.46
C HIS A 187 22.91 -19.69 13.93
N THR A 188 23.58 -18.97 14.82
CA THR A 188 24.88 -19.39 15.36
C THR A 188 24.78 -20.73 16.10
N VAL A 189 23.71 -20.96 16.87
CA VAL A 189 23.47 -22.26 17.53
C VAL A 189 23.27 -23.36 16.49
N MET A 190 22.41 -23.13 15.49
CA MET A 190 22.10 -24.14 14.47
C MET A 190 23.33 -24.51 13.64
N ASP A 191 24.12 -23.52 13.20
CA ASP A 191 25.36 -23.74 12.45
C ASP A 191 26.36 -24.61 13.24
N ARG A 192 26.48 -24.39 14.56
CA ARG A 192 27.38 -25.16 15.44
C ARG A 192 26.93 -26.61 15.68
N VAL A 193 25.65 -26.91 15.47
CA VAL A 193 25.09 -28.27 15.55
C VAL A 193 25.09 -28.95 14.16
N GLY A 194 25.47 -28.22 13.11
CA GLY A 194 25.42 -28.69 11.73
C GLY A 194 23.98 -28.86 11.25
N LEU A 195 23.10 -27.93 11.64
CA LEU A 195 21.72 -27.84 11.17
C LEU A 195 21.56 -26.61 10.28
N GLU A 196 21.10 -26.83 9.07
CA GLU A 196 20.62 -25.77 8.18
C GLU A 196 19.21 -25.38 8.61
N VAL A 197 18.99 -24.10 8.91
CA VAL A 197 17.63 -23.64 9.24
C VAL A 197 16.83 -23.63 7.95
N LYS A 198 15.77 -24.45 7.85
CA LYS A 198 14.82 -24.52 6.71
C LYS A 198 13.71 -23.49 6.83
N ASN A 199 13.18 -23.27 8.03
CA ASN A 199 12.19 -22.23 8.29
C ASN A 199 12.37 -21.61 9.68
N MET A 200 12.10 -20.31 9.84
CA MET A 200 12.09 -19.59 11.11
C MET A 200 10.77 -18.82 11.17
N THR A 201 10.02 -18.97 12.26
CA THR A 201 8.76 -18.23 12.46
C THR A 201 8.80 -17.50 13.81
N LEU A 202 7.78 -16.74 14.14
CA LEU A 202 7.52 -16.34 15.52
C LEU A 202 6.74 -17.44 16.24
N GLU A 203 7.02 -17.67 17.52
CA GLU A 203 6.25 -18.58 18.38
C GLU A 203 4.74 -18.28 18.36
N PRO A 204 4.28 -17.03 18.56
CA PRO A 204 2.84 -16.72 18.50
C PRO A 204 2.23 -16.97 17.11
N MET A 205 3.01 -16.87 16.03
CA MET A 205 2.58 -17.20 14.67
C MET A 205 2.45 -18.72 14.47
N ALA A 206 3.40 -19.50 14.99
CA ALA A 206 3.38 -20.95 14.97
C ALA A 206 2.15 -21.48 15.70
N ALA A 207 1.97 -21.02 16.94
CA ALA A 207 0.90 -21.45 17.81
C ALA A 207 -0.49 -21.13 17.24
N ILE A 208 -0.72 -19.90 16.76
CA ILE A 208 -2.05 -19.51 16.26
C ILE A 208 -2.47 -20.20 14.98
N ASN A 209 -1.51 -20.63 14.16
CA ASN A 209 -1.83 -21.37 12.94
C ASN A 209 -2.42 -22.75 13.20
N VAL A 210 -2.01 -23.41 14.30
CA VAL A 210 -2.57 -24.71 14.71
C VAL A 210 -3.70 -24.58 15.71
N ALA A 211 -3.72 -23.51 16.51
CA ALA A 211 -4.71 -23.34 17.57
C ALA A 211 -6.00 -22.65 17.11
N ILE A 212 -5.94 -21.72 16.14
CA ILE A 212 -7.09 -20.94 15.66
C ILE A 212 -7.26 -21.07 14.15
N LYS A 213 -8.32 -21.78 13.75
CA LYS A 213 -8.69 -21.96 12.34
C LYS A 213 -8.95 -20.63 11.64
N LYS A 214 -8.59 -20.55 10.35
CA LYS A 214 -8.75 -19.34 9.52
C LYS A 214 -10.19 -18.77 9.54
N ASN A 215 -11.21 -19.63 9.48
CA ASN A 215 -12.61 -19.20 9.51
C ASN A 215 -13.05 -18.62 10.86
N LEU A 216 -12.35 -18.94 11.96
CA LEU A 216 -12.62 -18.37 13.28
C LEU A 216 -11.96 -17.00 13.48
N ARG A 217 -10.99 -16.62 12.63
CA ARG A 217 -10.26 -15.33 12.71
C ARG A 217 -11.14 -14.11 12.40
N LEU A 218 -12.37 -14.33 11.91
CA LEU A 218 -13.39 -13.28 11.82
C LEU A 218 -13.81 -12.78 13.22
N LEU A 219 -13.73 -13.65 14.22
CA LEU A 219 -14.05 -13.32 15.60
C LEU A 219 -12.88 -12.59 16.26
N ASN A 220 -13.18 -11.75 17.23
CA ASN A 220 -12.17 -11.12 18.08
C ASN A 220 -11.65 -12.15 19.10
N LEU A 221 -10.56 -12.88 18.80
CA LEU A 221 -10.01 -13.93 19.67
C LEU A 221 -8.55 -13.63 20.03
N ALA A 222 -8.15 -13.99 21.25
CA ALA A 222 -6.75 -13.95 21.67
C ALA A 222 -6.21 -15.37 21.92
N LEU A 223 -4.98 -15.63 21.50
CA LEU A 223 -4.18 -16.77 21.90
C LEU A 223 -3.05 -16.26 22.79
N VAL A 224 -2.82 -16.92 23.93
CA VAL A 224 -1.72 -16.60 24.84
C VAL A 224 -0.92 -17.87 25.11
N ASP A 225 0.34 -17.91 24.65
CA ASP A 225 1.30 -18.97 24.96
C ASP A 225 2.13 -18.58 26.17
N ILE A 226 1.81 -19.16 27.32
CA ILE A 226 2.46 -18.87 28.59
C ILE A 226 3.57 -19.90 28.81
N GLY A 227 4.80 -19.52 28.48
CA GLY A 227 5.99 -20.32 28.66
C GLY A 227 6.59 -20.23 30.07
N ALA A 228 7.88 -20.51 30.16
CA ALA A 228 8.65 -20.34 31.40
C ALA A 228 9.01 -18.87 31.64
N GLY A 229 9.67 -18.22 30.67
CA GLY A 229 10.09 -16.81 30.82
C GLY A 229 9.19 -15.78 30.13
N THR A 230 8.39 -16.18 29.15
CA THR A 230 7.63 -15.25 28.29
C THR A 230 6.18 -15.71 28.13
N SER A 231 5.28 -14.74 27.95
CA SER A 231 3.91 -14.99 27.52
C SER A 231 3.67 -14.34 26.16
N ASP A 232 3.58 -15.15 25.11
CA ASP A 232 3.44 -14.71 23.73
C ASP A 232 1.96 -14.59 23.34
N ILE A 233 1.56 -13.45 22.77
CA ILE A 233 0.17 -13.09 22.53
C ILE A 233 -0.06 -12.88 21.03
N ALA A 234 -1.13 -13.49 20.50
CA ALA A 234 -1.61 -13.24 19.15
C ALA A 234 -3.12 -12.95 19.16
N ILE A 235 -3.55 -11.90 18.46
CA ILE A 235 -4.95 -11.48 18.41
C ILE A 235 -5.47 -11.54 16.98
N THR A 236 -6.68 -12.08 16.81
CA THR A 236 -7.37 -12.15 15.53
C THR A 236 -8.63 -11.30 15.55
N ARG A 237 -8.93 -10.67 14.41
CA ARG A 237 -10.14 -9.88 14.18
C ARG A 237 -10.34 -9.67 12.68
N ASP A 238 -11.58 -9.57 12.23
CA ASP A 238 -11.93 -9.22 10.84
C ASP A 238 -11.29 -10.14 9.77
N GLY A 239 -11.02 -11.39 10.12
CA GLY A 239 -10.52 -12.43 9.20
C GLY A 239 -9.00 -12.55 9.15
N SER A 240 -8.26 -11.68 9.85
CA SER A 240 -6.79 -11.65 9.88
C SER A 240 -6.24 -11.66 11.30
N ILE A 241 -4.92 -11.77 11.42
CA ILE A 241 -4.22 -11.60 12.70
C ILE A 241 -3.84 -10.12 12.77
N CYS A 242 -4.34 -9.43 13.78
CA CYS A 242 -4.25 -7.98 13.89
C CYS A 242 -3.20 -7.50 14.91
N ALA A 243 -2.64 -8.39 15.72
CA ALA A 243 -1.54 -8.05 16.62
C ALA A 243 -0.73 -9.28 17.04
N TYR A 244 0.57 -9.07 17.22
CA TYR A 244 1.49 -9.95 17.93
C TYR A 244 2.20 -9.15 19.01
N ALA A 245 2.38 -9.75 20.19
CA ALA A 245 3.15 -9.16 21.26
C ALA A 245 3.65 -10.23 22.22
N MET A 246 4.38 -9.76 23.23
CA MET A 246 4.87 -10.59 24.31
C MET A 246 4.79 -9.82 25.64
N ALA A 247 4.44 -10.49 26.71
CA ALA A 247 4.66 -10.03 28.08
C ALA A 247 5.93 -10.71 28.63
N SER A 248 6.84 -9.93 29.24
CA SER A 248 8.09 -10.44 29.84
C SER A 248 7.86 -11.02 31.23
N ILE A 249 6.76 -11.75 31.40
CA ILE A 249 6.31 -12.37 32.64
C ILE A 249 5.57 -13.66 32.30
N ALA A 250 5.91 -14.75 32.98
CA ALA A 250 5.34 -16.08 32.75
C ALA A 250 5.57 -17.00 33.97
N GLY A 251 5.76 -18.31 33.74
CA GLY A 251 5.86 -19.31 34.79
C GLY A 251 7.08 -19.20 35.73
N ASP A 252 8.16 -18.53 35.33
CA ASP A 252 9.37 -18.32 36.13
C ASP A 252 9.06 -17.50 37.38
N GLU A 253 8.18 -16.48 37.28
CA GLU A 253 7.78 -15.64 38.42
C GLU A 253 7.07 -16.46 39.51
N ILE A 254 6.24 -17.41 39.10
CA ILE A 254 5.56 -18.31 40.03
C ILE A 254 6.57 -19.21 40.74
N THR A 255 7.53 -19.75 39.99
CA THR A 255 8.60 -20.61 40.51
C THR A 255 9.48 -19.85 41.50
N GLU A 256 9.89 -18.63 41.15
CA GLU A 256 10.66 -17.77 42.02
C GLU A 256 9.89 -17.39 43.28
N LYS A 257 8.58 -17.14 43.18
CA LYS A 257 7.73 -16.88 44.33
C LYS A 257 7.66 -18.09 45.26
N ILE A 258 7.43 -19.29 44.72
CA ILE A 258 7.42 -20.53 45.49
C ILE A 258 8.77 -20.73 46.21
N SER A 259 9.88 -20.58 45.47
CA SER A 259 11.24 -20.67 46.03
C SER A 259 11.46 -19.68 47.18
N LYS A 260 11.06 -18.41 47.02
CA LYS A 260 11.22 -17.37 48.07
C LYS A 260 10.32 -17.61 49.29
N VAL A 261 9.07 -18.02 49.08
CA VAL A 261 8.08 -18.21 50.16
C VAL A 261 8.40 -19.44 51.01
N PHE A 262 8.84 -20.52 50.38
CA PHE A 262 9.08 -21.80 51.03
C PHE A 262 10.56 -22.13 51.22
N LEU A 263 11.47 -21.19 50.87
CA LEU A 263 12.91 -21.39 50.92
C LEU A 263 13.38 -22.65 50.20
N LEU A 264 12.81 -22.91 49.01
CA LEU A 264 13.17 -24.05 48.17
C LEU A 264 14.27 -23.64 47.19
N ASP A 265 15.10 -24.61 46.78
CA ASP A 265 15.88 -24.42 45.56
C ASP A 265 14.93 -24.30 44.35
N TYR A 266 15.45 -23.79 43.24
CA TYR A 266 14.62 -23.49 42.08
C TYR A 266 14.02 -24.76 41.46
N ASP A 267 14.79 -25.86 41.38
CA ASP A 267 14.34 -27.10 40.76
C ASP A 267 13.25 -27.81 41.59
N VAL A 268 13.33 -27.79 42.93
CA VAL A 268 12.27 -28.30 43.81
C VAL A 268 11.05 -27.40 43.74
N ALA A 269 11.22 -26.07 43.69
CA ALA A 269 10.11 -25.14 43.51
C ALA A 269 9.38 -25.36 42.19
N GLU A 270 10.10 -25.61 41.09
CA GLU A 270 9.52 -25.90 39.78
C GLU A 270 8.72 -27.21 39.81
N LYS A 271 9.30 -28.25 40.41
CA LYS A 271 8.61 -29.53 40.55
C LYS A 271 7.34 -29.38 41.37
N LEU A 272 7.39 -28.64 42.48
CA LEU A 272 6.21 -28.35 43.30
C LEU A 272 5.15 -27.61 42.48
N LYS A 273 5.53 -26.58 41.72
CA LYS A 273 4.64 -25.81 40.84
C LYS A 273 3.89 -26.70 39.86
N ILE A 274 4.61 -27.61 39.17
CA ILE A 274 4.02 -28.54 38.19
C ILE A 274 3.02 -29.48 38.88
N GLU A 275 3.33 -29.94 40.09
CA GLU A 275 2.46 -30.88 40.82
C GLU A 275 1.15 -30.24 41.30
N LEU A 276 1.05 -28.90 41.44
CA LEU A 276 -0.15 -28.20 41.91
C LEU A 276 -1.42 -28.48 41.09
N ASN A 277 -1.28 -28.81 39.81
CA ASN A 277 -2.42 -29.14 38.94
C ASN A 277 -2.71 -30.65 38.86
N ILE A 278 -1.92 -31.48 39.56
CA ILE A 278 -1.95 -32.95 39.47
C ILE A 278 -2.36 -33.59 40.80
N LYS A 279 -1.89 -33.02 41.92
CA LYS A 279 -2.12 -33.54 43.27
C LYS A 279 -2.78 -32.49 44.14
N ASP A 280 -3.57 -32.95 45.13
CA ASP A 280 -4.20 -32.07 46.12
C ASP A 280 -3.31 -31.80 47.35
N ILE A 281 -2.37 -32.70 47.66
CA ILE A 281 -1.48 -32.66 48.82
C ILE A 281 -0.03 -32.83 48.35
N HIS A 282 0.85 -32.01 48.92
CA HIS A 282 2.26 -31.90 48.53
C HIS A 282 3.16 -32.05 49.74
N GLU A 283 4.15 -32.93 49.61
CA GLU A 283 5.22 -33.12 50.58
C GLU A 283 6.54 -32.63 49.97
N PHE A 284 7.20 -31.69 50.64
CA PHE A 284 8.48 -31.15 50.20
C PHE A 284 9.35 -30.69 51.38
N GLU A 285 10.64 -30.53 51.13
CA GLU A 285 11.65 -30.15 52.13
C GLU A 285 12.37 -28.89 51.66
N ASP A 286 12.51 -27.90 52.54
CA ASP A 286 13.24 -26.67 52.24
C ASP A 286 14.77 -26.86 52.29
N ILE A 287 15.53 -25.83 51.89
CA ILE A 287 17.00 -25.87 51.88
C ILE A 287 17.64 -26.03 53.28
N VAL A 288 16.89 -25.84 54.36
CA VAL A 288 17.37 -26.01 55.75
C VAL A 288 16.90 -27.33 56.39
N GLY A 289 16.14 -28.15 55.66
CA GLY A 289 15.68 -29.47 56.07
C GLY A 289 14.33 -29.51 56.79
N ILE A 290 13.55 -28.42 56.74
CA ILE A 290 12.18 -28.41 57.28
C ILE A 290 11.26 -29.06 56.27
N LYS A 291 10.47 -30.03 56.74
CA LYS A 291 9.47 -30.73 55.94
C LYS A 291 8.12 -30.04 56.03
N TYR A 292 7.48 -29.90 54.89
CA TYR A 292 6.15 -29.34 54.73
C TYR A 292 5.21 -30.41 54.17
N GLU A 293 3.98 -30.41 54.67
CA GLU A 293 2.84 -31.11 54.11
C GLU A 293 1.73 -30.07 53.96
N MET A 294 1.37 -29.74 52.72
CA MET A 294 0.43 -28.66 52.43
C MET A 294 -0.52 -29.06 51.30
N THR A 295 -1.74 -28.55 51.37
CA THR A 295 -2.71 -28.66 50.28
C THR A 295 -2.37 -27.69 49.15
N THR A 296 -2.83 -28.00 47.94
CA THR A 296 -2.74 -27.09 46.77
C THR A 296 -3.29 -25.72 47.11
N GLU A 297 -4.46 -25.65 47.75
CA GLU A 297 -5.10 -24.39 48.13
C GLU A 297 -4.25 -23.55 49.10
N GLU A 298 -3.60 -24.16 50.09
CA GLU A 298 -2.72 -23.44 51.01
C GLU A 298 -1.48 -22.89 50.31
N ILE A 299 -0.93 -23.61 49.33
CA ILE A 299 0.20 -23.14 48.53
C ILE A 299 -0.24 -22.00 47.61
N LEU A 300 -1.34 -22.18 46.87
CA LEU A 300 -1.91 -21.17 45.98
C LEU A 300 -2.21 -19.86 46.71
N ASN A 301 -2.79 -19.93 47.91
CA ASN A 301 -3.07 -18.74 48.73
C ASN A 301 -1.81 -17.94 49.11
N LYS A 302 -0.65 -18.59 49.21
CA LYS A 302 0.62 -17.92 49.52
C LYS A 302 1.30 -17.27 48.31
N ILE A 303 0.89 -17.66 47.10
CA ILE A 303 1.44 -17.15 45.84
C ILE A 303 0.40 -16.39 44.99
N ASP A 304 -0.82 -16.22 45.52
CA ASP A 304 -1.99 -15.64 44.84
C ASP A 304 -1.70 -14.26 44.26
N ASP A 305 -0.95 -13.44 44.99
CA ASP A 305 -0.52 -12.10 44.56
C ASP A 305 0.28 -12.15 43.26
N THR A 306 1.10 -13.17 43.09
CA THR A 306 1.97 -13.35 41.91
C THR A 306 1.19 -13.96 40.75
N ILE A 307 0.23 -14.86 41.02
CA ILE A 307 -0.70 -15.36 39.98
C ILE A 307 -1.54 -14.19 39.44
N ARG A 308 -2.06 -13.33 40.32
CA ARG A 308 -2.80 -12.12 39.94
C ARG A 308 -1.95 -11.13 39.16
N LEU A 309 -0.69 -10.94 39.56
CA LEU A 309 0.25 -10.09 38.82
C LEU A 309 0.46 -10.61 37.38
N LEU A 310 0.75 -11.91 37.23
CA LEU A 310 0.90 -12.55 35.92
C LEU A 310 -0.37 -12.37 35.06
N ALA A 311 -1.54 -12.67 35.61
CA ALA A 311 -2.82 -12.50 34.92
C ALA A 311 -3.08 -11.05 34.49
N LYS A 312 -2.77 -10.10 35.37
CA LYS A 312 -2.94 -8.67 35.12
C LYS A 312 -2.05 -8.19 33.97
N GLU A 313 -0.76 -8.49 34.00
CA GLU A 313 0.19 -8.06 32.96
C GLU A 313 -0.18 -8.62 31.57
N ILE A 314 -0.59 -9.89 31.50
CA ILE A 314 -1.12 -10.49 30.28
C ILE A 314 -2.37 -9.74 29.81
N SER A 315 -3.30 -9.44 30.72
CA SER A 315 -4.58 -8.78 30.40
C SER A 315 -4.39 -7.34 29.94
N GLU A 316 -3.53 -6.57 30.61
CA GLU A 316 -3.16 -5.20 30.20
C GLU A 316 -2.51 -5.20 28.83
N LYS A 317 -1.62 -6.15 28.55
CA LYS A 317 -0.99 -6.29 27.22
C LYS A 317 -2.01 -6.64 26.14
N ILE A 318 -2.98 -7.51 26.42
CA ILE A 318 -4.09 -7.80 25.49
C ILE A 318 -4.91 -6.53 25.20
N LEU A 319 -5.26 -5.74 26.22
CA LEU A 319 -6.05 -4.52 26.05
C LEU A 319 -5.30 -3.43 25.28
N GLU A 320 -4.00 -3.26 25.56
CA GLU A 320 -3.12 -2.34 24.85
C GLU A 320 -3.14 -2.59 23.32
N LEU A 321 -3.13 -3.85 22.91
CA LEU A 321 -3.04 -4.25 21.50
C LEU A 321 -4.39 -4.34 20.82
N ASN A 322 -5.42 -4.81 21.53
CA ASN A 322 -6.72 -5.07 20.95
C ASN A 322 -7.67 -3.87 21.06
N GLU A 323 -7.31 -2.86 21.85
CA GLU A 323 -8.10 -1.67 22.22
C GLU A 323 -9.37 -1.99 23.04
N LYS A 324 -9.75 -3.27 23.13
CA LYS A 324 -10.91 -3.78 23.87
C LYS A 324 -10.73 -5.26 24.23
N SER A 325 -11.52 -5.77 25.16
CA SER A 325 -11.50 -7.19 25.52
C SER A 325 -11.83 -8.10 24.32
N PRO A 326 -11.12 -9.23 24.16
CA PRO A 326 -11.45 -10.24 23.16
C PRO A 326 -12.77 -10.94 23.47
N SER A 327 -13.38 -11.59 22.49
CA SER A 327 -14.60 -12.40 22.67
C SER A 327 -14.34 -13.69 23.42
N ALA A 328 -13.15 -14.27 23.26
CA ALA A 328 -12.65 -15.44 23.98
C ALA A 328 -11.11 -15.49 23.90
N ILE A 329 -10.51 -16.23 24.83
CA ILE A 329 -9.08 -16.38 25.01
C ILE A 329 -8.74 -17.87 25.08
N PHE A 330 -7.75 -18.27 24.29
CA PHE A 330 -7.16 -19.60 24.37
C PHE A 330 -5.79 -19.49 25.02
N LEU A 331 -5.61 -20.15 26.16
CA LEU A 331 -4.34 -20.22 26.86
C LEU A 331 -3.63 -21.52 26.48
N ILE A 332 -2.35 -21.43 26.12
CA ILE A 332 -1.48 -22.57 25.82
C ILE A 332 -0.13 -22.39 26.54
N GLY A 333 0.79 -23.33 26.36
CA GLY A 333 2.09 -23.29 27.03
C GLY A 333 2.06 -23.92 28.42
N GLY A 334 3.23 -24.25 28.97
CA GLY A 334 3.31 -24.95 30.26
C GLY A 334 2.78 -24.10 31.44
N GLY A 335 3.01 -22.79 31.41
CA GLY A 335 2.59 -21.85 32.43
C GLY A 335 1.09 -21.59 32.45
N SER A 336 0.34 -21.92 31.39
CA SER A 336 -1.12 -21.76 31.38
C SER A 336 -1.84 -22.74 32.30
N GLN A 337 -1.14 -23.77 32.79
CA GLN A 337 -1.71 -24.81 33.65
C GLN A 337 -1.72 -24.43 35.14
N ILE A 338 -1.25 -23.24 35.49
CA ILE A 338 -1.30 -22.73 36.87
C ILE A 338 -2.76 -22.52 37.29
N PRO A 339 -3.22 -23.16 38.38
CA PRO A 339 -4.58 -22.95 38.87
C PRO A 339 -4.88 -21.47 39.17
N ARG A 340 -6.13 -21.03 38.96
CA ARG A 340 -6.65 -19.66 39.14
C ARG A 340 -6.18 -18.63 38.11
N LEU A 341 -5.22 -18.95 37.24
CA LEU A 341 -4.70 -18.01 36.26
C LEU A 341 -5.75 -17.59 35.22
N ASP A 342 -6.49 -18.55 34.68
CA ASP A 342 -7.60 -18.35 33.76
C ASP A 342 -8.74 -17.52 34.40
N ASP A 343 -9.05 -17.79 35.67
CA ASP A 343 -10.02 -17.04 36.46
C ASP A 343 -9.67 -15.56 36.57
N TYR A 344 -8.41 -15.25 36.89
CA TYR A 344 -7.98 -13.86 37.02
C TYR A 344 -7.87 -13.15 35.67
N ILE A 345 -7.47 -13.84 34.60
CA ILE A 345 -7.51 -13.26 33.25
C ILE A 345 -8.97 -12.93 32.87
N ALA A 346 -9.92 -13.81 33.18
CA ALA A 346 -11.34 -13.54 32.96
C ALA A 346 -11.83 -12.35 33.78
N GLU A 347 -11.43 -12.25 35.05
CA GLU A 347 -11.73 -11.13 35.96
C GLU A 347 -11.21 -9.79 35.38
N PHE A 348 -9.92 -9.70 35.05
CA PHE A 348 -9.29 -8.45 34.56
C PHE A 348 -9.78 -7.99 33.19
N LEU A 349 -10.25 -8.92 32.35
CA LEU A 349 -10.79 -8.59 31.02
C LEU A 349 -12.31 -8.49 30.98
N GLU A 350 -12.98 -8.61 32.14
CA GLU A 350 -14.43 -8.59 32.28
C GLU A 350 -15.13 -9.64 31.40
N LEU A 351 -14.53 -10.83 31.30
CA LEU A 351 -15.06 -11.95 30.52
C LEU A 351 -15.76 -12.97 31.42
N GLN A 352 -16.72 -13.69 30.82
CA GLN A 352 -17.26 -14.90 31.42
C GLN A 352 -16.14 -15.94 31.52
N LYS A 353 -16.02 -16.62 32.66
CA LYS A 353 -14.98 -17.63 32.92
C LYS A 353 -14.89 -18.67 31.81
N GLU A 354 -16.04 -19.08 31.25
CA GLU A 354 -16.14 -20.08 30.19
C GLU A 354 -15.51 -19.63 28.86
N ARG A 355 -15.14 -18.35 28.72
CA ARG A 355 -14.50 -17.78 27.53
C ARG A 355 -12.98 -17.70 27.63
N VAL A 356 -12.38 -18.04 28.78
CA VAL A 356 -10.93 -18.17 28.94
C VAL A 356 -10.63 -19.64 29.14
N VAL A 357 -9.99 -20.28 28.15
CA VAL A 357 -9.89 -21.74 28.09
C VAL A 357 -8.45 -22.17 27.86
N VAL A 358 -7.93 -23.02 28.75
CA VAL A 358 -6.66 -23.72 28.53
C VAL A 358 -6.85 -24.81 27.47
N ARG A 359 -5.98 -24.82 26.46
CA ARG A 359 -6.01 -25.79 25.37
C ARG A 359 -4.78 -26.69 25.38
N ASP A 360 -4.99 -27.93 24.98
CA ASP A 360 -3.95 -28.93 24.75
C ASP A 360 -3.92 -29.33 23.27
N THR A 361 -3.08 -30.30 22.90
CA THR A 361 -2.92 -30.72 21.50
C THR A 361 -4.18 -31.32 20.86
N SER A 362 -5.25 -31.60 21.62
CA SER A 362 -6.51 -32.14 21.07
C SER A 362 -7.24 -31.17 20.14
N ILE A 363 -6.91 -29.87 20.19
CA ILE A 363 -7.48 -28.88 19.26
C ILE A 363 -6.87 -28.92 17.87
N ILE A 364 -5.70 -29.55 17.72
CA ILE A 364 -4.92 -29.50 16.50
C ILE A 364 -5.50 -30.51 15.51
N GLU A 365 -6.01 -30.00 14.39
CA GLU A 365 -6.50 -30.83 13.30
C GLU A 365 -5.36 -31.24 12.37
N ASN A 366 -5.56 -32.35 11.65
CA ASN A 366 -4.61 -32.85 10.65
C ASN A 366 -3.21 -33.17 11.20
N VAL A 367 -3.11 -33.50 12.49
CA VAL A 367 -1.88 -34.00 13.11
C VAL A 367 -2.11 -35.38 13.71
N GLU A 368 -1.24 -36.33 13.35
CA GLU A 368 -1.27 -37.71 13.81
C GLU A 368 0.03 -38.06 14.54
N GLY A 369 0.02 -39.14 15.34
CA GLY A 369 1.22 -39.62 16.04
C GLY A 369 1.59 -38.84 17.31
N ILE A 370 0.65 -38.07 17.88
CA ILE A 370 0.84 -37.39 19.17
C ILE A 370 0.97 -38.44 20.29
N THR A 371 2.16 -38.49 20.89
CA THR A 371 2.51 -39.38 22.00
C THR A 371 2.25 -38.72 23.36
N ASP A 372 2.16 -39.51 24.44
CA ASP A 372 1.80 -39.01 25.77
C ASP A 372 2.72 -37.88 26.29
N ASN A 373 4.01 -37.91 25.94
CA ASN A 373 5.00 -36.89 26.31
C ASN A 373 4.79 -35.53 25.62
N ILE A 374 3.95 -35.44 24.59
CA ILE A 374 3.65 -34.21 23.85
C ILE A 374 2.14 -33.96 23.75
N LYS A 375 1.34 -34.50 24.67
CA LYS A 375 -0.11 -34.24 24.70
C LYS A 375 -0.47 -32.86 25.25
N GLY A 376 0.36 -32.31 26.13
CA GLY A 376 0.09 -31.09 26.88
C GLY A 376 0.08 -29.80 26.06
N SER A 377 -0.33 -28.72 26.70
CA SER A 377 -0.40 -27.36 26.12
C SER A 377 0.96 -26.85 25.61
N ASN A 378 2.06 -27.34 26.15
CA ASN A 378 3.43 -27.00 25.78
C ASN A 378 3.89 -27.59 24.43
N ALA A 379 3.13 -28.53 23.85
CA ALA A 379 3.48 -29.13 22.56
C ALA A 379 2.81 -28.42 21.37
N ILE A 380 1.89 -27.49 21.59
CA ILE A 380 1.15 -26.80 20.52
C ILE A 380 2.12 -26.00 19.65
N THR A 381 3.01 -25.22 20.25
CA THR A 381 3.98 -24.36 19.56
C THR A 381 4.97 -25.15 18.69
N PRO A 382 5.68 -26.21 19.19
CA PRO A 382 6.58 -27.00 18.34
C PRO A 382 5.87 -27.74 17.19
N ILE A 383 4.60 -28.14 17.38
CA ILE A 383 3.76 -28.68 16.29
C ILE A 383 3.41 -27.57 15.29
N GLY A 384 3.09 -26.37 15.76
CA GLY A 384 2.92 -25.17 14.94
C GLY A 384 4.13 -24.88 14.05
N ILE A 385 5.34 -24.97 14.61
CA ILE A 385 6.59 -24.75 13.87
C ILE A 385 6.75 -25.78 12.74
N ALA A 386 6.45 -27.06 13.03
CA ALA A 386 6.53 -28.11 12.02
C ALA A 386 5.48 -27.92 10.91
N THR A 387 4.23 -27.64 11.27
CA THR A 387 3.12 -27.55 10.30
C THR A 387 3.24 -26.33 9.39
N ILE A 388 3.76 -25.19 9.86
CA ILE A 388 4.03 -24.04 8.98
C ILE A 388 5.01 -24.42 7.86
N SER A 389 6.00 -25.26 8.15
CA SER A 389 7.00 -25.68 7.16
C SER A 389 6.49 -26.66 6.09
N MET A 390 5.25 -27.14 6.23
CA MET A 390 4.60 -27.98 5.22
C MET A 390 4.05 -27.18 4.03
N GLY A 391 4.01 -25.84 4.11
CA GLY A 391 3.68 -24.98 2.99
C GLY A 391 4.82 -24.96 1.96
N ASP A 392 4.49 -24.86 0.66
CA ASP A 392 5.41 -25.20 -0.43
C ASP A 392 6.62 -24.24 -0.64
N ASN A 393 6.77 -23.13 0.09
CA ASN A 393 7.78 -22.08 -0.18
C ASN A 393 8.50 -21.50 1.06
N TYR A 394 9.12 -22.33 1.90
CA TYR A 394 9.94 -21.84 3.03
C TYR A 394 11.33 -22.49 3.04
N ASP A 395 12.24 -21.99 2.20
CA ASP A 395 13.69 -22.03 2.48
C ASP A 395 14.04 -20.78 3.31
N ASN A 396 15.05 -20.81 4.19
CA ASN A 396 15.13 -19.83 5.29
C ASN A 396 16.13 -18.68 5.16
N PHE A 397 16.98 -18.73 4.15
CA PHE A 397 17.65 -17.54 3.70
C PHE A 397 18.18 -17.73 2.30
N ILE A 398 18.26 -16.62 1.57
CA ILE A 398 19.01 -16.55 0.32
C ILE A 398 20.09 -15.48 0.46
N GLU A 399 21.28 -15.77 -0.06
CA GLU A 399 22.30 -14.75 -0.26
C GLU A 399 22.10 -14.19 -1.67
N VAL A 400 21.62 -12.95 -1.77
CA VAL A 400 21.46 -12.26 -3.06
C VAL A 400 22.41 -11.09 -3.15
N THR A 401 22.68 -10.63 -4.37
CA THR A 401 23.45 -9.39 -4.58
C THR A 401 22.55 -8.36 -5.22
N VAL A 402 22.24 -7.26 -4.53
CA VAL A 402 21.42 -6.17 -5.05
C VAL A 402 22.31 -4.97 -5.31
N ASN A 403 22.40 -4.49 -6.56
CA ASN A 403 23.23 -3.33 -6.93
C ASN A 403 24.67 -3.37 -6.39
N ASN A 404 25.28 -4.57 -6.38
CA ASN A 404 26.62 -4.91 -5.86
C ASN A 404 26.74 -5.06 -4.33
N GLU A 405 25.65 -4.91 -3.57
CA GLU A 405 25.63 -5.20 -2.13
C GLU A 405 25.18 -6.63 -1.89
N LYS A 406 26.00 -7.41 -1.17
CA LYS A 406 25.65 -8.76 -0.75
C LYS A 406 24.69 -8.70 0.43
N LEU A 407 23.58 -9.40 0.30
CA LEU A 407 22.52 -9.37 1.28
C LEU A 407 22.10 -10.80 1.64
N LYS A 408 22.08 -11.09 2.94
CA LYS A 408 21.50 -12.33 3.47
C LYS A 408 20.07 -12.01 3.88
N MET A 409 19.11 -12.46 3.08
CA MET A 409 17.68 -12.27 3.35
C MET A 409 17.20 -13.40 4.23
N PHE A 410 16.52 -13.09 5.32
CA PHE A 410 15.92 -14.09 6.21
C PHE A 410 14.41 -13.98 6.17
N ASN A 411 13.73 -15.13 6.22
CA ASN A 411 12.37 -15.22 6.72
C ASN A 411 11.35 -14.27 6.06
N THR A 412 10.93 -14.62 4.84
CA THR A 412 9.74 -14.07 4.19
C THR A 412 8.96 -15.23 3.58
N ASN A 413 7.62 -15.21 3.58
CA ASN A 413 6.77 -16.23 2.93
C ASN A 413 7.13 -16.48 1.45
N SER A 414 7.93 -15.59 0.85
CA SER A 414 8.64 -15.71 -0.43
C SER A 414 9.72 -14.63 -0.48
N TYR A 415 10.94 -14.91 -0.93
CA TYR A 415 12.00 -13.89 -1.03
C TYR A 415 11.83 -13.01 -2.26
N ARG A 416 11.01 -11.98 -2.19
CA ARG A 416 10.73 -11.18 -3.39
C ARG A 416 11.83 -10.16 -3.63
N VAL A 417 11.93 -9.68 -4.86
CA VAL A 417 12.76 -8.51 -5.18
C VAL A 417 12.43 -7.33 -4.26
N MET A 418 11.15 -7.11 -3.95
CA MET A 418 10.71 -6.04 -3.04
C MET A 418 11.34 -6.16 -1.64
N ASP A 419 11.42 -7.36 -1.07
CA ASP A 419 11.99 -7.58 0.25
C ASP A 419 13.50 -7.27 0.26
N ALA A 420 14.21 -7.65 -0.81
CA ALA A 420 15.63 -7.36 -0.96
C ALA A 420 15.88 -5.84 -1.04
N LEU A 421 14.96 -5.11 -1.69
CA LEU A 421 15.01 -3.67 -1.80
C LEU A 421 14.73 -2.96 -0.47
N LEU A 422 13.81 -3.50 0.33
CA LEU A 422 13.50 -2.98 1.66
C LEU A 422 14.75 -3.04 2.54
N LEU A 423 15.47 -4.16 2.50
CA LEU A 423 16.63 -4.41 3.34
C LEU A 423 17.85 -3.52 3.02
N ILE A 424 18.00 -3.06 1.77
CA ILE A 424 19.00 -2.05 1.40
C ILE A 424 18.50 -0.60 1.54
N GLY A 425 17.26 -0.39 1.99
CA GLY A 425 16.66 0.95 2.10
C GLY A 425 16.52 1.65 0.74
N TYR A 426 16.22 0.90 -0.32
CA TYR A 426 16.04 1.48 -1.65
C TYR A 426 14.83 2.40 -1.66
N ASN A 427 14.96 3.59 -2.25
CA ASN A 427 13.89 4.59 -2.31
C ASN A 427 12.76 4.14 -3.28
N PRO A 428 11.56 3.80 -2.80
CA PRO A 428 10.48 3.25 -3.63
C PRO A 428 9.99 4.21 -4.72
N ARG A 429 10.13 5.53 -4.50
CA ARG A 429 9.74 6.57 -5.47
C ARG A 429 10.57 6.53 -6.76
N LYS A 430 11.70 5.81 -6.76
CA LYS A 430 12.52 5.56 -7.96
C LYS A 430 11.99 4.40 -8.82
N LEU A 431 11.03 3.60 -8.33
CA LEU A 431 10.39 2.53 -9.09
C LEU A 431 9.27 3.06 -10.00
N ILE A 432 8.69 4.21 -9.63
CA ILE A 432 7.52 4.80 -10.27
C ILE A 432 7.96 5.80 -11.35
N ALA A 433 7.53 5.56 -12.59
CA ALA A 433 7.71 6.50 -13.68
C ALA A 433 6.94 7.80 -13.39
N LYS A 434 7.67 8.92 -13.36
CA LYS A 434 7.08 10.24 -13.21
C LYS A 434 6.89 10.87 -14.58
N ARG A 435 5.81 11.64 -14.72
CA ARG A 435 5.56 12.43 -15.92
C ARG A 435 6.59 13.54 -16.08
N GLY A 436 6.88 13.89 -17.33
CA GLY A 436 7.62 15.10 -17.65
C GLY A 436 6.89 16.34 -17.17
N GLU A 437 7.65 17.41 -16.93
CA GLU A 437 7.07 18.70 -16.59
C GLU A 437 6.13 19.20 -17.70
N GLU A 438 5.05 19.86 -17.31
CA GLU A 438 4.19 20.55 -18.27
C GLU A 438 4.90 21.77 -18.87
N LEU A 439 4.60 22.06 -20.14
CA LEU A 439 4.98 23.28 -20.81
C LEU A 439 3.78 24.24 -20.79
N ILE A 440 3.94 25.37 -20.12
CA ILE A 440 2.92 26.43 -20.07
C ILE A 440 3.39 27.57 -20.97
N TYR A 441 2.59 28.00 -21.93
CA TYR A 441 2.88 29.18 -22.76
C TYR A 441 1.59 29.93 -23.08
N TYR A 442 1.71 31.13 -23.64
CA TYR A 442 0.57 31.97 -24.00
C TYR A 442 0.53 32.16 -25.50
N PHE A 443 -0.59 31.81 -26.13
CA PHE A 443 -0.81 31.98 -27.56
C PHE A 443 -1.91 32.99 -27.78
N ASN A 444 -1.58 34.15 -28.39
CA ASN A 444 -2.50 35.29 -28.53
C ASN A 444 -3.20 35.64 -27.21
N ASP A 445 -2.41 35.75 -26.13
CA ASP A 445 -2.85 36.04 -24.76
C ASP A 445 -3.71 34.94 -24.08
N GLU A 446 -3.94 33.78 -24.73
CA GLU A 446 -4.57 32.60 -24.10
C GLU A 446 -3.54 31.65 -23.50
N ARG A 447 -3.72 31.23 -22.24
CA ARG A 447 -2.88 30.21 -21.58
C ARG A 447 -3.08 28.84 -22.26
N LYS A 448 -2.00 28.25 -22.74
CA LYS A 448 -1.93 26.88 -23.25
C LYS A 448 -1.06 26.04 -22.31
N VAL A 449 -1.52 24.82 -22.02
CA VAL A 449 -0.78 23.83 -21.23
C VAL A 449 -0.58 22.60 -22.10
N SER A 450 0.67 22.17 -22.24
CA SER A 450 1.02 20.93 -22.93
C SER A 450 1.63 19.97 -21.93
N ILE A 451 1.06 18.78 -21.84
CA ILE A 451 1.39 17.82 -20.78
C ILE A 451 2.66 17.04 -21.18
N GLY A 452 3.55 16.84 -20.21
CA GLY A 452 4.78 16.05 -20.40
C GLY A 452 4.55 14.62 -20.86
N GLU A 453 5.57 14.09 -21.52
CA GLU A 453 5.59 12.67 -21.90
C GLU A 453 5.61 11.80 -20.64
N ILE A 454 5.15 10.57 -20.79
CA ILE A 454 5.20 9.58 -19.71
C ILE A 454 6.63 9.04 -19.66
N GLY A 455 7.15 8.91 -18.44
CA GLY A 455 8.46 8.35 -18.20
C GLY A 455 8.51 6.83 -18.38
N ASP A 456 9.71 6.28 -18.54
CA ASP A 456 9.89 4.84 -18.55
C ASP A 456 9.91 4.29 -17.11
N PRO A 457 9.20 3.20 -16.82
CA PRO A 457 9.22 2.60 -15.49
C PRO A 457 10.56 1.92 -15.21
N ALA A 458 10.90 1.75 -13.92
CA ALA A 458 12.15 1.11 -13.53
C ALA A 458 12.26 -0.30 -14.11
N LYS A 459 13.47 -0.73 -14.49
CA LYS A 459 13.72 -2.09 -14.97
C LYS A 459 14.45 -2.87 -13.88
N ILE A 460 13.88 -4.01 -13.52
CA ILE A 460 14.45 -4.93 -12.54
C ILE A 460 15.03 -6.09 -13.32
N TYR A 461 16.33 -6.33 -13.19
CA TYR A 461 16.99 -7.48 -13.78
C TYR A 461 17.37 -8.45 -12.67
N VAL A 462 16.98 -9.72 -12.81
CA VAL A 462 17.46 -10.80 -11.96
C VAL A 462 18.26 -11.76 -12.83
N ASN A 463 19.55 -11.95 -12.52
CA ASN A 463 20.49 -12.73 -13.31
C ASN A 463 20.54 -12.33 -14.80
N GLY A 464 20.29 -11.05 -15.10
CA GLY A 464 20.27 -10.49 -16.45
C GLY A 464 18.92 -10.55 -17.18
N GLU A 465 17.90 -11.21 -16.61
CA GLU A 465 16.55 -11.25 -17.17
C GLU A 465 15.62 -10.20 -16.52
N ILE A 466 14.74 -9.59 -17.30
CA ILE A 466 13.75 -8.63 -16.78
C ILE A 466 12.70 -9.38 -15.95
N LYS A 467 12.52 -8.97 -14.70
CA LYS A 467 11.51 -9.47 -13.75
C LYS A 467 10.75 -8.31 -13.10
N ASP A 468 9.80 -8.62 -12.23
CA ASP A 468 9.02 -7.65 -11.46
C ASP A 468 9.41 -7.65 -9.97
N LEU A 469 8.67 -6.89 -9.15
CA LEU A 469 8.89 -6.79 -7.70
C LEU A 469 8.48 -8.07 -6.96
N GLU A 470 7.61 -8.90 -7.55
CA GLU A 470 7.04 -10.11 -6.94
C GLU A 470 7.88 -11.36 -7.25
N TYR A 471 8.82 -11.25 -8.18
CA TYR A 471 9.70 -12.36 -8.53
C TYR A 471 10.38 -12.93 -7.30
N GLU A 472 10.17 -14.23 -7.09
CA GLU A 472 10.77 -15.01 -6.03
C GLU A 472 12.25 -15.26 -6.35
N LEU A 473 13.09 -14.57 -5.60
CA LEU A 473 14.54 -14.69 -5.64
C LEU A 473 14.98 -16.06 -5.13
N LYS A 474 16.02 -16.57 -5.76
CA LYS A 474 16.71 -17.79 -5.38
C LYS A 474 18.07 -17.46 -4.77
N ASN A 475 18.63 -18.44 -4.07
CA ASN A 475 19.96 -18.29 -3.50
C ASN A 475 20.99 -17.96 -4.60
N ARG A 476 21.80 -16.93 -4.35
CA ARG A 476 22.83 -16.35 -5.24
C ARG A 476 22.30 -15.55 -6.42
N ASP A 477 21.01 -15.21 -6.45
CA ASP A 477 20.48 -14.31 -7.46
C ASP A 477 21.15 -12.93 -7.41
N ILE A 478 21.42 -12.36 -8.58
CA ILE A 478 21.97 -11.01 -8.74
C ILE A 478 20.86 -10.11 -9.25
N VAL A 479 20.43 -9.17 -8.41
CA VAL A 479 19.43 -8.16 -8.72
C VAL A 479 20.12 -6.85 -9.10
N LYS A 480 19.81 -6.34 -10.29
CA LYS A 480 20.24 -5.02 -10.75
C LYS A 480 19.01 -4.19 -11.09
N ILE A 481 18.96 -2.97 -10.58
CA ILE A 481 17.83 -2.07 -10.82
C ILE A 481 18.29 -0.84 -11.59
N GLU A 482 17.55 -0.55 -12.65
CA GLU A 482 17.65 0.70 -13.39
C GLU A 482 16.46 1.56 -12.98
N ASP A 483 16.75 2.67 -12.28
CA ASP A 483 15.75 3.63 -11.79
C ASP A 483 14.78 4.08 -12.91
N ALA A 484 13.54 4.39 -12.55
CA ALA A 484 12.56 4.92 -13.47
C ALA A 484 13.04 6.25 -14.06
N ILE A 485 12.82 6.43 -15.36
CA ILE A 485 13.23 7.63 -16.09
C ILE A 485 12.05 8.58 -16.11
N LYS A 486 12.23 9.81 -15.61
CA LYS A 486 11.21 10.86 -15.72
C LYS A 486 10.93 11.16 -17.19
N GLY A 487 9.66 11.26 -17.54
CA GLY A 487 9.25 11.61 -18.90
C GLY A 487 9.80 12.98 -19.34
N SER A 488 9.88 13.18 -20.64
CA SER A 488 10.46 14.41 -21.18
C SER A 488 9.44 15.56 -21.18
N LYS A 489 9.93 16.79 -21.01
CA LYS A 489 9.12 18.00 -21.18
C LYS A 489 8.74 18.16 -22.66
N PRO A 490 7.49 18.54 -23.01
CA PRO A 490 7.06 18.63 -24.40
C PRO A 490 7.92 19.62 -25.17
N LYS A 491 8.34 19.21 -26.36
CA LYS A 491 9.12 20.05 -27.26
C LYS A 491 8.25 20.52 -28.41
N ILE A 492 7.60 21.67 -28.22
CA ILE A 492 6.69 22.26 -29.20
C ILE A 492 7.42 23.37 -29.96
N ARG A 493 7.41 23.30 -31.29
CA ARG A 493 7.89 24.37 -32.15
C ARG A 493 6.75 25.27 -32.60
N ILE A 494 7.07 26.50 -33.01
CA ILE A 494 6.08 27.44 -33.55
C ILE A 494 5.26 26.82 -34.68
N ARG A 495 5.88 26.05 -35.57
CA ARG A 495 5.18 25.38 -36.67
C ARG A 495 4.17 24.31 -36.25
N ASP A 496 4.27 23.81 -35.03
CA ASP A 496 3.33 22.81 -34.50
C ASP A 496 2.03 23.47 -34.00
N VAL A 497 2.07 24.79 -33.76
CA VAL A 497 0.94 25.58 -33.24
C VAL A 497 0.45 26.66 -34.23
N VAL A 498 1.28 27.04 -35.21
CA VAL A 498 0.95 27.99 -36.29
C VAL A 498 1.14 27.31 -37.64
N ASP A 499 0.09 27.31 -38.47
CA ASP A 499 0.17 26.88 -39.87
C ASP A 499 0.92 27.93 -40.70
N MET A 500 2.26 27.84 -40.68
CA MET A 500 3.17 28.76 -41.38
C MET A 500 3.06 28.68 -42.91
N ASP A 501 2.45 27.61 -43.44
CA ASP A 501 2.30 27.35 -44.88
C ASP A 501 0.90 27.73 -45.38
N LYS A 502 0.11 28.43 -44.57
CA LYS A 502 -1.22 28.89 -44.95
C LYS A 502 -1.11 29.98 -46.02
N LYS A 503 -1.56 29.66 -47.24
CA LYS A 503 -1.46 30.52 -48.42
C LYS A 503 -2.82 31.10 -48.82
N LEU A 504 -2.77 32.31 -49.37
CA LEU A 504 -3.85 33.03 -50.04
C LEU A 504 -3.43 33.29 -51.49
N TYR A 505 -4.38 33.21 -52.43
CA TYR A 505 -4.12 33.56 -53.82
C TYR A 505 -4.85 34.85 -54.15
N VAL A 506 -4.13 35.88 -54.58
CA VAL A 506 -4.69 37.19 -54.91
C VAL A 506 -4.27 37.59 -56.32
N ASN A 507 -5.23 37.74 -57.24
CA ASN A 507 -4.98 37.96 -58.67
C ASN A 507 -3.88 37.00 -59.20
N GLU A 508 -4.06 35.70 -58.93
CA GLU A 508 -3.15 34.59 -59.31
C GLU A 508 -1.76 34.61 -58.65
N LYS A 509 -1.48 35.54 -57.73
CA LYS A 509 -0.23 35.60 -56.98
C LYS A 509 -0.40 35.06 -55.56
N GLU A 510 0.59 34.31 -55.09
CA GLU A 510 0.58 33.68 -53.75
C GLU A 510 1.02 34.67 -52.65
N TYR A 511 0.31 34.65 -51.53
CA TYR A 511 0.59 35.43 -50.31
C TYR A 511 0.49 34.53 -49.07
N ASN A 512 1.42 34.66 -48.12
CA ASN A 512 1.34 33.94 -46.84
C ASN A 512 0.39 34.69 -45.88
N PHE A 513 -0.49 33.94 -45.21
CA PHE A 513 -1.38 34.47 -44.17
C PHE A 513 -0.62 34.97 -42.95
N ILE A 514 0.46 34.28 -42.58
CA ILE A 514 1.24 34.60 -41.39
C ILE A 514 2.31 35.61 -41.78
N GLU A 515 2.21 36.83 -41.24
CA GLU A 515 3.18 37.88 -41.53
C GLU A 515 4.40 37.76 -40.64
N LYS A 516 4.17 37.62 -39.33
CA LYS A 516 5.19 37.58 -38.31
C LYS A 516 4.72 36.73 -37.14
N VAL A 517 5.63 35.91 -36.62
CA VAL A 517 5.46 35.29 -35.30
C VAL A 517 6.40 35.99 -34.35
N ILE A 518 5.84 36.54 -33.28
CA ILE A 518 6.57 37.28 -32.25
C ILE A 518 6.52 36.47 -30.96
N VAL A 519 7.67 36.12 -30.42
CA VAL A 519 7.79 35.49 -29.09
C VAL A 519 8.53 36.44 -28.17
N ASN A 520 7.90 36.85 -27.06
CA ASN A 520 8.48 37.77 -26.08
C ASN A 520 9.10 39.03 -26.73
N ASN A 521 8.38 39.65 -27.66
CA ASN A 521 8.80 40.83 -28.45
C ASN A 521 9.96 40.59 -29.43
N ARG A 522 10.27 39.34 -29.78
CA ARG A 522 11.28 38.99 -30.80
C ARG A 522 10.64 38.26 -31.97
N LEU A 523 11.01 38.64 -33.19
CA LEU A 523 10.61 37.91 -34.39
C LEU A 523 11.30 36.54 -34.41
N VAL A 524 10.52 35.47 -34.58
CA VAL A 524 11.04 34.09 -34.63
C VAL A 524 10.56 33.36 -35.88
N ASP A 525 11.25 32.30 -36.25
CA ASP A 525 10.84 31.39 -37.34
C ASP A 525 10.04 30.19 -36.81
N GLY A 526 9.55 29.37 -37.74
CA GLY A 526 8.76 28.17 -37.41
C GLY A 526 9.53 27.09 -36.63
N ASN A 527 10.86 27.14 -36.57
CA ASN A 527 11.70 26.17 -35.87
C ASN A 527 11.98 26.55 -34.41
N TYR A 528 11.63 27.77 -34.01
CA TYR A 528 11.76 28.21 -32.63
C TYR A 528 11.01 27.26 -31.67
N LEU A 529 11.72 26.80 -30.65
CA LEU A 529 11.19 25.91 -29.61
C LEU A 529 10.57 26.76 -28.49
N ILE A 530 9.26 26.60 -28.29
CA ILE A 530 8.48 27.31 -27.27
C ILE A 530 8.98 26.93 -25.87
N ARG A 531 9.20 27.94 -25.03
CA ARG A 531 9.63 27.81 -23.62
C ARG A 531 8.53 28.20 -22.66
N ASP A 532 8.72 27.89 -21.37
CA ASP A 532 7.73 28.27 -20.36
C ASP A 532 7.51 29.76 -20.31
N ASN A 533 6.24 30.13 -20.20
CA ASN A 533 5.72 31.49 -20.14
C ASN A 533 6.02 32.32 -21.40
N ASP A 534 6.44 31.69 -22.50
CA ASP A 534 6.59 32.39 -23.78
C ASP A 534 5.26 33.01 -24.20
N GLN A 535 5.31 34.30 -24.55
CA GLN A 535 4.21 35.06 -25.13
C GLN A 535 4.31 34.99 -26.64
N VAL A 536 3.60 34.05 -27.24
CA VAL A 536 3.51 33.86 -28.69
C VAL A 536 2.37 34.71 -29.24
N LYS A 537 2.71 35.71 -30.05
CA LYS A 537 1.75 36.55 -30.79
C LYS A 537 1.93 36.33 -32.29
N VAL A 538 0.83 36.08 -32.98
CA VAL A 538 0.83 35.85 -34.42
C VAL A 538 0.16 37.03 -35.10
N GLU A 539 0.94 37.81 -35.86
CA GLU A 539 0.40 38.79 -36.78
C GLU A 539 0.05 38.07 -38.09
N GLN A 540 -1.24 37.99 -38.40
CA GLN A 540 -1.76 37.34 -39.59
C GLN A 540 -2.78 38.22 -40.30
N ILE A 541 -2.91 38.01 -41.60
CA ILE A 541 -3.94 38.66 -42.42
C ILE A 541 -5.27 37.93 -42.17
N ILE A 542 -6.19 38.57 -41.43
CA ILE A 542 -7.47 37.95 -41.05
C ILE A 542 -8.57 38.38 -42.03
N THR A 543 -8.57 39.65 -42.44
CA THR A 543 -9.62 40.24 -43.25
C THR A 543 -9.13 40.73 -44.61
N LEU A 544 -10.07 40.95 -45.52
CA LEU A 544 -9.80 41.59 -46.81
C LEU A 544 -9.22 42.99 -46.63
N GLU A 545 -9.63 43.72 -45.59
CA GLU A 545 -9.04 45.01 -45.22
C GLU A 545 -7.57 44.88 -44.81
N ASP A 546 -7.21 43.90 -43.99
CA ASP A 546 -5.82 43.61 -43.62
C ASP A 546 -4.96 43.30 -44.86
N LEU A 547 -5.53 42.56 -45.81
CA LEU A 547 -4.86 42.25 -47.08
C LEU A 547 -4.61 43.51 -47.92
N PHE A 548 -5.59 44.40 -48.02
CA PHE A 548 -5.44 45.64 -48.80
C PHE A 548 -4.47 46.62 -48.14
N ASN A 549 -4.48 46.70 -46.81
CA ASN A 549 -3.47 47.42 -46.04
C ASN A 549 -2.07 46.88 -46.34
N LYS A 550 -1.90 45.56 -46.38
CA LYS A 550 -0.63 44.92 -46.74
C LYS A 550 -0.18 45.25 -48.16
N LEU A 551 -1.11 45.28 -49.12
CA LEU A 551 -0.83 45.65 -50.51
C LEU A 551 -0.57 47.15 -50.70
N ASN A 552 -0.68 47.97 -49.65
CA ASN A 552 -0.69 49.44 -49.70
C ASN A 552 -1.72 49.99 -50.70
N LEU A 553 -2.89 49.34 -50.77
CA LEU A 553 -3.99 49.71 -51.65
C LEU A 553 -5.17 50.20 -50.83
N ASP A 554 -5.75 51.32 -51.23
CA ASP A 554 -7.01 51.80 -50.68
C ASP A 554 -8.15 50.93 -51.21
N ILE A 555 -8.70 50.06 -50.35
CA ILE A 555 -9.76 49.10 -50.69
C ILE A 555 -10.99 49.76 -51.33
N ASN A 556 -11.26 51.04 -51.02
CA ASN A 556 -12.39 51.79 -51.59
C ASN A 556 -12.25 52.08 -53.09
N LYS A 557 -11.05 51.89 -53.65
CA LYS A 557 -10.76 52.07 -55.07
C LYS A 557 -10.91 50.77 -55.88
N TYR A 558 -11.26 49.66 -55.23
CA TYR A 558 -11.29 48.34 -55.84
C TYR A 558 -12.60 47.60 -55.53
N ILE A 559 -13.03 46.76 -56.46
CA ILE A 559 -14.10 45.78 -56.22
C ILE A 559 -13.43 44.41 -56.10
N CYS A 560 -13.74 43.69 -55.02
CA CYS A 560 -13.11 42.40 -54.71
C CYS A 560 -14.11 41.25 -54.84
N TYR A 561 -13.61 40.11 -55.30
CA TYR A 561 -14.38 38.89 -55.57
C TYR A 561 -13.69 37.68 -54.95
N LYS A 562 -14.48 36.73 -54.47
CA LYS A 562 -14.06 35.35 -54.21
C LYS A 562 -14.99 34.43 -54.98
N ASP A 563 -14.46 33.54 -55.80
CA ASP A 563 -15.26 32.61 -56.63
C ASP A 563 -16.37 33.32 -57.43
N ASN A 564 -16.05 34.47 -58.02
CA ASN A 564 -16.98 35.37 -58.75
C ASN A 564 -18.07 36.06 -57.90
N ILE A 565 -18.04 35.92 -56.56
CA ILE A 565 -18.96 36.59 -55.64
C ILE A 565 -18.28 37.82 -55.05
N LYS A 566 -18.95 38.98 -55.14
CA LYS A 566 -18.45 40.23 -54.55
C LYS A 566 -18.37 40.11 -53.02
N ILE A 567 -17.19 40.40 -52.47
CA ILE A 567 -16.90 40.40 -51.03
C ILE A 567 -16.63 41.82 -50.52
N ASN A 568 -16.81 42.05 -49.23
CA ASN A 568 -16.61 43.35 -48.57
C ASN A 568 -15.32 43.37 -47.75
N SER A 569 -14.94 44.55 -47.26
CA SER A 569 -13.69 44.76 -46.50
C SER A 569 -13.60 43.89 -45.23
N SER A 570 -14.73 43.62 -44.58
CA SER A 570 -14.79 42.78 -43.37
C SER A 570 -14.85 41.28 -43.66
N TYR A 571 -14.65 40.86 -44.91
CA TYR A 571 -14.60 39.44 -45.27
C TYR A 571 -13.41 38.77 -44.59
N ILE A 572 -13.66 37.68 -43.85
CA ILE A 572 -12.63 36.88 -43.19
C ILE A 572 -12.02 35.91 -44.21
N LEU A 573 -10.71 36.01 -44.41
CA LEU A 573 -9.95 35.21 -45.36
C LEU A 573 -9.68 33.81 -44.79
N ASN A 574 -9.93 32.78 -45.60
CA ASN A 574 -9.70 31.38 -45.24
C ASN A 574 -8.53 30.78 -46.04
N LYS A 575 -8.01 29.64 -45.57
CA LYS A 575 -6.93 28.91 -46.24
C LYS A 575 -7.32 28.62 -47.70
N ASP A 576 -6.41 28.88 -48.62
CA ASP A 576 -6.57 28.66 -50.06
C ASP A 576 -7.63 29.53 -50.76
N ASP A 577 -8.13 30.58 -50.10
CA ASP A 577 -9.03 31.54 -50.73
C ASP A 577 -8.39 32.19 -51.97
N LYS A 578 -9.16 32.26 -53.05
CA LYS A 578 -8.79 32.91 -54.31
C LYS A 578 -9.53 34.24 -54.44
N ILE A 579 -8.82 35.32 -54.16
CA ILE A 579 -9.33 36.67 -54.18
C ILE A 579 -8.94 37.35 -55.49
N PHE A 580 -9.91 37.94 -56.18
CA PHE A 580 -9.67 38.77 -57.35
C PHE A 580 -10.12 40.19 -57.08
N TYR A 581 -9.37 41.19 -57.54
CA TYR A 581 -9.77 42.58 -57.40
C TYR A 581 -9.48 43.41 -58.65
N GLU A 582 -10.39 44.35 -58.94
CA GLU A 582 -10.33 45.24 -60.11
C GLU A 582 -10.50 46.70 -59.69
N LYS A 583 -9.79 47.62 -60.36
CA LYS A 583 -9.80 49.05 -60.03
C LYS A 583 -11.06 49.72 -60.57
N ILE A 584 -11.64 50.62 -59.77
CA ILE A 584 -12.80 51.40 -60.18
C ILE A 584 -12.32 52.51 -61.14
N ASP A 585 -12.54 52.35 -62.45
CA ASP A 585 -12.22 53.36 -63.46
C ASP A 585 -13.21 54.53 -63.43
N LYS A 586 -12.67 55.76 -63.35
CA LYS A 586 -13.44 57.01 -63.43
C LYS A 586 -13.40 57.55 -64.87
N GLY A 587 -14.47 57.35 -65.63
CA GLY A 587 -14.67 57.95 -66.95
C GLY A 587 -16.16 58.21 -67.30
N SER A 588 -16.48 59.49 -67.50
CA SER A 588 -17.70 60.11 -68.10
C SER A 588 -19.05 60.22 -67.33
N ASN A 589 -19.21 61.42 -66.73
CA ASN A 589 -20.39 62.31 -66.56
C ASN A 589 -21.80 61.89 -67.06
N GLN A 590 -22.83 62.00 -66.19
CA GLN A 590 -23.67 63.21 -66.05
C GLN A 590 -24.69 63.12 -64.88
N ARG A 591 -24.56 64.10 -63.99
CA ARG A 591 -25.57 64.91 -63.24
C ARG A 591 -26.88 64.28 -62.74
N GLU A 592 -27.01 64.41 -61.41
CA GLU A 592 -28.19 64.82 -60.64
C GLU A 592 -29.52 64.10 -60.90
N LYS A 593 -29.81 63.14 -60.02
CA LYS A 593 -31.05 63.19 -59.24
C LYS A 593 -30.71 63.01 -57.76
N GLU A 594 -30.61 64.13 -57.05
CA GLU A 594 -31.03 64.14 -55.66
C GLU A 594 -32.48 63.66 -55.60
N ARG A 595 -32.71 62.52 -54.97
CA ARG A 595 -33.95 62.22 -54.23
C ARG A 595 -33.71 61.02 -53.33
N ASN A 596 -33.59 61.32 -52.04
CA ASN A 596 -34.11 60.58 -50.91
C ASN A 596 -34.08 59.05 -50.98
N ASN A 597 -33.22 58.44 -50.16
CA ASN A 597 -33.72 57.46 -49.19
C ASN A 597 -32.95 57.59 -47.88
N LYS A 598 -33.58 58.31 -46.96
CA LYS A 598 -33.40 58.13 -45.51
C LYS A 598 -33.35 56.63 -45.23
N SER A 599 -32.42 56.21 -44.38
CA SER A 599 -32.51 54.94 -43.67
C SER A 599 -33.90 54.83 -43.05
N LYS A 600 -34.82 54.08 -43.68
CA LYS A 600 -36.04 53.68 -43.00
C LYS A 600 -35.61 52.73 -41.90
N GLU A 601 -35.70 53.18 -40.67
CA GLU A 601 -35.81 52.28 -39.52
C GLU A 601 -36.90 51.27 -39.84
N LYS A 602 -36.52 49.99 -39.90
CA LYS A 602 -37.47 48.90 -40.05
C LYS A 602 -37.92 48.52 -38.64
N THR A 603 -39.22 48.42 -38.42
CA THR A 603 -39.79 47.90 -37.18
C THR A 603 -40.24 46.47 -37.40
N ILE A 604 -40.01 45.59 -36.42
CA ILE A 604 -40.51 44.22 -36.39
C ILE A 604 -41.19 43.96 -35.05
N SER A 605 -42.39 43.38 -35.05
CA SER A 605 -43.09 42.98 -33.82
C SER A 605 -42.83 41.51 -33.54
N LEU A 606 -42.39 41.18 -32.33
CA LEU A 606 -42.07 39.83 -31.88
C LEU A 606 -42.80 39.53 -30.58
N ASN A 607 -43.05 38.26 -30.29
CA ASN A 607 -43.54 37.81 -28.98
C ASN A 607 -42.39 37.15 -28.23
N VAL A 608 -41.89 37.75 -27.16
CA VAL A 608 -40.77 37.20 -26.38
C VAL A 608 -41.26 36.85 -24.98
N ASN A 609 -41.18 35.57 -24.61
CA ASN A 609 -41.66 35.05 -23.32
C ASN A 609 -43.12 35.45 -22.98
N GLY A 610 -43.98 35.58 -24.00
CA GLY A 610 -45.37 35.99 -23.85
C GLY A 610 -45.63 37.50 -23.88
N GLU A 611 -44.59 38.34 -23.96
CA GLU A 611 -44.71 39.78 -24.11
C GLU A 611 -44.46 40.24 -25.55
N LYS A 612 -45.36 41.08 -26.08
CA LYS A 612 -45.22 41.63 -27.43
C LYS A 612 -44.27 42.83 -27.42
N ILE A 613 -43.13 42.71 -28.11
CA ILE A 613 -42.13 43.76 -28.24
C ILE A 613 -42.00 44.23 -29.69
N THR A 614 -41.81 45.52 -29.90
CA THR A 614 -41.55 46.11 -31.23
C THR A 614 -40.13 46.63 -31.28
N ILE A 615 -39.31 46.07 -32.17
CA ILE A 615 -37.88 46.40 -32.29
C ILE A 615 -37.64 47.24 -33.55
N SER A 616 -37.01 48.41 -33.38
CA SER A 616 -36.51 49.24 -34.50
C SER A 616 -35.06 48.89 -34.80
N TYR A 617 -34.75 48.55 -36.06
CA TYR A 617 -33.40 48.17 -36.48
C TYR A 617 -33.01 48.76 -37.85
N LYS A 618 -31.71 49.01 -38.02
CA LYS A 618 -31.10 49.61 -39.23
C LYS A 618 -30.32 48.60 -40.08
N LYS A 619 -30.20 47.35 -39.62
CA LYS A 619 -29.52 46.25 -40.33
C LYS A 619 -30.41 45.72 -41.48
N ASN A 620 -29.79 45.04 -42.44
CA ASN A 620 -30.53 44.41 -43.54
C ASN A 620 -31.48 43.28 -43.08
N ARG A 621 -31.10 42.54 -42.03
CA ARG A 621 -31.89 41.50 -41.34
C ARG A 621 -31.63 41.54 -39.84
N LEU A 622 -32.61 41.15 -39.03
CA LEU A 622 -32.48 40.98 -37.58
C LEU A 622 -32.29 39.49 -37.28
N ASN A 623 -31.27 39.13 -36.50
CA ASN A 623 -30.99 37.74 -36.13
C ASN A 623 -31.32 37.49 -34.66
N PHE A 624 -31.51 36.23 -34.27
CA PHE A 624 -31.91 35.81 -32.92
C PHE A 624 -31.02 36.40 -31.81
N ILE A 625 -29.68 36.42 -31.97
CA ILE A 625 -28.77 36.99 -30.96
C ILE A 625 -28.99 38.50 -30.71
N ASP A 626 -29.53 39.24 -31.68
CA ASP A 626 -29.77 40.67 -31.51
C ASP A 626 -30.90 40.95 -30.50
N ILE A 627 -31.75 39.95 -30.15
CA ILE A 627 -32.84 40.09 -29.16
C ILE A 627 -32.29 40.48 -27.78
N PHE A 628 -31.12 39.95 -27.38
CA PHE A 628 -30.50 40.22 -26.07
C PHE A 628 -30.14 41.70 -25.84
N LYS A 629 -30.14 42.53 -26.89
CA LYS A 629 -29.97 44.00 -26.77
C LYS A 629 -31.25 44.71 -26.36
N TYR A 630 -32.40 44.06 -26.53
CA TYR A 630 -33.73 44.66 -26.37
C TYR A 630 -34.56 44.01 -25.25
N ILE A 631 -34.05 42.94 -24.63
CA ILE A 631 -34.65 42.29 -23.47
C ILE A 631 -33.69 42.35 -22.27
N ASN A 632 -34.25 42.46 -21.07
CA ASN A 632 -33.47 42.46 -19.83
C ASN A 632 -33.26 41.02 -19.33
N PHE A 633 -32.31 40.30 -19.93
CA PHE A 633 -31.97 38.92 -19.56
C PHE A 633 -30.49 38.81 -19.18
N ASP A 634 -30.21 38.58 -17.89
CA ASP A 634 -28.86 38.54 -17.35
C ASP A 634 -28.17 37.19 -17.64
N LEU A 635 -27.19 37.22 -18.57
CA LEU A 635 -26.37 36.08 -18.95
C LEU A 635 -25.14 35.88 -18.04
N SER A 636 -24.84 36.82 -17.14
CA SER A 636 -23.68 36.75 -16.25
C SER A 636 -23.90 35.85 -15.01
N LYS A 637 -25.15 35.50 -14.72
CA LYS A 637 -25.55 34.64 -13.60
C LYS A 637 -26.29 33.40 -14.12
N PRO A 638 -25.57 32.33 -14.52
CA PRO A 638 -26.20 31.12 -15.03
C PRO A 638 -27.07 30.45 -13.94
N LYS A 639 -28.34 30.16 -14.27
CA LYS A 639 -29.31 29.52 -13.37
C LYS A 639 -29.75 28.13 -13.85
N GLY A 640 -28.90 27.46 -14.65
CA GLY A 640 -29.18 26.18 -15.30
C GLY A 640 -28.76 26.21 -16.78
N SER A 641 -29.38 25.37 -17.60
CA SER A 641 -29.15 25.37 -19.06
C SER A 641 -29.94 26.48 -19.73
N LEU A 642 -29.29 27.29 -20.56
CA LEU A 642 -29.97 28.35 -21.32
C LEU A 642 -30.78 27.74 -22.46
N VAL A 643 -32.11 27.89 -22.40
CA VAL A 643 -33.02 27.44 -23.44
C VAL A 643 -33.37 28.61 -24.34
N LEU A 644 -33.14 28.44 -25.65
CA LEU A 644 -33.44 29.40 -26.70
C LEU A 644 -34.35 28.72 -27.73
N ARG A 645 -35.60 29.17 -27.85
CA ARG A 645 -36.53 28.66 -28.86
C ARG A 645 -37.07 29.78 -29.74
N LEU A 646 -37.28 29.46 -31.02
CA LEU A 646 -37.98 30.26 -32.01
C LEU A 646 -39.11 29.42 -32.58
N ASN A 647 -40.35 29.88 -32.42
CA ASN A 647 -41.57 29.18 -32.84
C ASN A 647 -41.65 27.72 -32.34
N GLY A 648 -41.23 27.49 -31.09
CA GLY A 648 -41.26 26.18 -30.42
C GLY A 648 -40.07 25.26 -30.68
N LEU A 649 -39.20 25.59 -31.65
CA LEU A 649 -38.00 24.82 -32.00
C LEU A 649 -36.73 25.47 -31.41
N ARG A 650 -35.68 24.67 -31.16
CA ARG A 650 -34.39 25.18 -30.69
C ARG A 650 -33.82 26.19 -31.70
N ALA A 651 -33.47 27.38 -31.24
CA ALA A 651 -33.01 28.48 -32.09
C ALA A 651 -31.48 28.48 -32.24
N GLU A 652 -31.00 28.84 -33.42
CA GLU A 652 -29.58 29.14 -33.66
C GLU A 652 -29.31 30.66 -33.52
N TYR A 653 -28.15 31.05 -33.00
CA TYR A 653 -27.83 32.46 -32.72
C TYR A 653 -27.90 33.38 -33.95
N LEU A 654 -27.60 32.86 -35.14
CA LEU A 654 -27.60 33.61 -36.40
C LEU A 654 -28.89 33.44 -37.22
N GLN A 655 -29.88 32.73 -36.69
CA GLN A 655 -31.16 32.51 -37.35
C GLN A 655 -31.91 33.84 -37.54
N PRO A 656 -32.41 34.15 -38.75
CA PRO A 656 -33.13 35.40 -39.01
C PRO A 656 -34.53 35.40 -38.38
N LEU A 657 -34.98 36.56 -37.93
CA LEU A 657 -36.30 36.78 -37.32
C LEU A 657 -37.27 37.43 -38.31
N ASN A 658 -38.53 37.00 -38.24
CA ASN A 658 -39.64 37.48 -39.06
C ASN A 658 -40.76 38.09 -38.19
N GLU A 659 -41.63 38.89 -38.83
CA GLU A 659 -42.75 39.55 -38.13
C GLU A 659 -43.67 38.51 -37.47
N GLY A 660 -43.92 38.69 -36.17
CA GLY A 660 -44.80 37.81 -35.39
C GLY A 660 -44.14 36.56 -34.81
N ASP A 661 -42.83 36.38 -34.97
CA ASP A 661 -42.13 35.23 -34.39
C ASP A 661 -42.27 35.16 -32.86
N ASN A 662 -42.46 33.94 -32.35
CA ASN A 662 -42.55 33.62 -30.92
C ASN A 662 -41.20 33.12 -30.40
N ILE A 663 -40.64 33.80 -29.41
CA ILE A 663 -39.32 33.54 -28.86
C ILE A 663 -39.45 33.18 -27.39
N GLU A 664 -38.78 32.10 -26.99
CA GLU A 664 -38.68 31.69 -25.58
C GLU A 664 -37.20 31.68 -25.18
N ILE A 665 -36.88 32.45 -24.13
CA ILE A 665 -35.54 32.59 -23.56
C ILE A 665 -35.66 32.47 -22.05
N TYR A 666 -35.21 31.36 -21.48
CA TYR A 666 -35.24 31.10 -20.05
C TYR A 666 -34.12 30.16 -19.61
N TRP A 667 -33.86 30.15 -18.31
CA TRP A 667 -32.98 29.16 -17.68
C TRP A 667 -33.81 27.95 -17.28
N GLU A 668 -33.49 26.78 -17.81
CA GLU A 668 -34.04 25.50 -17.36
C GLU A 668 -33.16 24.97 -16.23
N LYS A 669 -33.76 24.76 -15.05
CA LYS A 669 -33.05 24.32 -13.84
C LYS A 669 -32.53 22.90 -13.96
#